data_AF-A0A1G0MLF5-F1
#
_entry.id   AF-A0A1G0MLF5-F1
#
_cell.length_a   1.000
_cell.length_b   1.000
_cell.length_c   1.000
_cell.angle_alpha   90.00
_cell.angle_beta   90.00
_cell.angle_gamma   90.00
#
_symmetry.space_group_name_H-M   'P 1'
#
loop_
_entity.id
_entity.type
_entity.pdbx_description
1 polymer ?
#
loop_
_entity_poly.entity_id
_entity_poly.type
_entity_poly.pdbx_seq_one_letter_code
_entity_poly.pdbx_strand_id
1 'polypeptide(L)'
;MGNFSLSKMQYLLLALLVMAMTGCGASNTADNAGGSGSIAAKLQWSEAKTSAKTLGLIPVGVSKVRLTVSGGGIPVVRKEVVVTGGTTGTAQLGGIYPGTVTLAVQALDASGNALYEGFVLNVVVTAGQTTDVGTISMTPPLEKAQDQGCISCHETTMDAAGRNLVAKFKQSGHYSNAAWTSNAKHGVTGAGCAGCHGPQHNDPDPVASGRCNECHSFLSSKHQAVDNNNCSACHDPHNTTSANGSYNLEDFRTLLKAPQVAKNSAGRDVAAGSDICLVCHTEMADWVNTPHTQKAQKGKENVIGYSADPALYTRAAKWITDNRYTYLHPKNKDGSGNAIDSTKLGVRAVMTEKPTVTYSDQTFGVDDIAITIGSNYKQAYAVWMPGYGYKILNIRYNSIGLSAEGMGDRTDERTWEGSCIGCHLTGYDPTNLPASYKDSATAYDLNPYIRDMRTGCDACHGPATGQTGHAINSADLTQDQQIDICGRCHGNWNPTVPGTTARKDVHEFKPGDSLVYLLSPSYNGGVDRLMRPNWGTATKEFSASGAAIDDHMEWYNFKIGKHYGKSYNGKPVTCTSCHDPHKNNPGRNYGRRILKGDYNFTTGVASICNECHPNAGYGVTKKGVAGALNPHTAKPYGVGLDTIPTDPTATWPWE
;
A
#
# COMPACT_ATOMS: atom_id res chain seq x y z
N MET A 1 50.75 -50.27 -43.99
CA MET A 1 50.08 -49.42 -42.98
C MET A 1 50.91 -49.53 -41.71
N GLY A 2 51.73 -48.51 -41.42
CA GLY A 2 52.68 -48.53 -40.32
C GLY A 2 52.01 -48.16 -39.00
N ASN A 3 52.15 -49.01 -37.99
CA ASN A 3 51.69 -48.75 -36.63
C ASN A 3 52.56 -47.65 -36.01
N PHE A 4 52.00 -46.45 -35.84
CA PHE A 4 52.60 -45.40 -35.03
C PHE A 4 52.41 -45.74 -33.56
N SER A 5 53.50 -46.19 -32.92
CA SER A 5 53.62 -46.31 -31.47
C SER A 5 53.81 -44.90 -30.88
N LEU A 6 52.77 -44.37 -30.23
CA LEU A 6 52.89 -43.15 -29.43
C LEU A 6 53.56 -43.50 -28.10
N SER A 7 54.58 -42.73 -27.74
CA SER A 7 55.30 -42.87 -26.47
C SER A 7 54.40 -42.49 -25.29
N LYS A 8 54.69 -43.03 -24.10
CA LYS A 8 53.93 -42.72 -22.86
C LYS A 8 53.87 -41.22 -22.54
N MET A 9 54.83 -40.43 -23.01
CA MET A 9 54.84 -38.97 -22.87
C MET A 9 53.84 -38.28 -23.80
N GLN A 10 53.57 -38.85 -24.98
CA GLN A 10 52.54 -38.37 -25.91
C GLN A 10 51.13 -38.71 -25.42
N TYR A 11 50.93 -39.84 -24.73
CA TYR A 11 49.67 -40.12 -24.03
C TYR A 11 49.43 -39.15 -22.88
N LEU A 12 50.48 -38.76 -22.15
CA LEU A 12 50.37 -37.77 -21.07
C LEU A 12 50.05 -36.37 -21.63
N LEU A 13 50.68 -35.99 -22.74
CA LEU A 13 50.40 -34.73 -23.45
C LEU A 13 49.01 -34.71 -24.08
N LEU A 14 48.52 -35.83 -24.63
CA LEU A 14 47.16 -35.94 -25.16
C LEU A 14 46.10 -35.91 -24.04
N ALA A 15 46.39 -36.53 -22.88
CA ALA A 15 45.51 -36.46 -21.70
C ALA A 15 45.48 -35.05 -21.07
N LEU A 16 46.61 -34.34 -21.05
CA LEU A 16 46.67 -32.93 -20.62
C LEU A 16 45.99 -31.99 -21.63
N LEU A 17 46.08 -32.27 -22.93
CA LEU A 17 45.40 -31.49 -23.98
C LEU A 17 43.88 -31.71 -23.96
N VAL A 18 43.42 -32.93 -23.66
CA VAL A 18 41.97 -33.24 -23.48
C VAL A 18 41.42 -32.62 -22.19
N MET A 19 42.22 -32.47 -21.13
CA MET A 19 41.82 -31.75 -19.92
C MET A 19 41.92 -30.21 -20.04
N ALA A 20 42.71 -29.69 -20.99
CA ALA A 20 42.79 -28.26 -21.26
C ALA A 20 41.69 -27.75 -22.24
N MET A 21 40.99 -28.65 -22.95
CA MET A 21 39.92 -28.28 -23.91
C MET A 21 38.50 -28.41 -23.37
N THR A 22 38.31 -28.74 -22.08
CA THR A 22 37.00 -28.68 -21.40
C THR A 22 36.75 -27.36 -20.65
N GLY A 23 37.62 -26.35 -20.83
CA GLY A 23 37.49 -25.03 -20.22
C GLY A 23 37.09 -23.93 -21.22
N CYS A 24 35.90 -23.37 -21.02
CA CYS A 24 35.33 -22.14 -21.58
C CYS A 24 34.72 -22.18 -22.99
N GLY A 25 33.39 -22.04 -23.06
CA GLY A 25 32.71 -21.66 -24.29
C GLY A 25 31.19 -21.90 -24.35
N ALA A 26 30.42 -21.52 -23.33
CA ALA A 26 28.96 -21.44 -23.47
C ALA A 26 28.44 -20.15 -22.83
N SER A 27 28.31 -19.13 -23.67
CA SER A 27 27.58 -17.89 -23.37
C SER A 27 26.08 -18.21 -23.37
N ASN A 28 25.58 -18.76 -22.26
CA ASN A 28 24.15 -18.97 -22.09
C ASN A 28 23.54 -17.71 -21.48
N THR A 29 22.67 -17.07 -22.25
CA THR A 29 21.68 -16.11 -21.78
C THR A 29 20.88 -16.73 -20.63
N ALA A 30 20.82 -16.01 -19.51
CA ALA A 30 20.33 -16.49 -18.23
C ALA A 30 18.80 -16.67 -18.24
N ASP A 31 18.37 -17.92 -18.40
CA ASP A 31 17.14 -18.40 -17.78
C ASP A 31 17.49 -18.95 -16.38
N ASN A 32 16.72 -18.57 -15.37
CA ASN A 32 16.86 -18.96 -13.95
C ASN A 32 16.62 -20.47 -13.74
N ALA A 33 17.50 -21.31 -14.27
CA ALA A 33 17.44 -22.75 -14.13
C ALA A 33 18.07 -23.19 -12.79
N GLY A 34 17.25 -23.25 -11.74
CA GLY A 34 17.25 -24.24 -10.64
C GLY A 34 18.54 -24.75 -9.97
N GLY A 35 19.72 -24.19 -10.21
CA GLY A 35 20.98 -24.69 -9.68
C GLY A 35 21.22 -24.28 -8.22
N SER A 36 21.63 -25.22 -7.37
CA SER A 36 22.10 -24.91 -6.02
C SER A 36 23.61 -24.62 -6.01
N GLY A 37 24.04 -23.77 -5.08
CA GLY A 37 25.44 -23.56 -4.73
C GLY A 37 25.84 -24.30 -3.45
N SER A 38 27.06 -24.05 -2.98
CA SER A 38 27.58 -24.55 -1.71
C SER A 38 28.38 -23.49 -0.97
N ILE A 39 28.54 -23.65 0.35
CA ILE A 39 29.40 -22.83 1.21
C ILE A 39 30.46 -23.74 1.85
N ALA A 40 31.71 -23.28 1.90
CA ALA A 40 32.81 -23.89 2.63
C ALA A 40 33.34 -22.93 3.70
N ALA A 41 33.70 -23.46 4.88
CA ALA A 41 34.22 -22.68 5.99
C ALA A 41 35.31 -23.44 6.77
N LYS A 42 36.26 -22.69 7.32
CA LYS A 42 37.24 -23.15 8.32
C LYS A 42 36.78 -22.70 9.70
N LEU A 43 36.85 -23.57 10.70
CA LEU A 43 36.42 -23.24 12.06
C LEU A 43 37.62 -22.98 12.97
N GLN A 44 37.66 -21.82 13.63
CA GLN A 44 38.70 -21.46 14.59
C GLN A 44 38.12 -21.34 15.99
N TRP A 45 38.61 -22.12 16.93
CA TRP A 45 38.08 -22.23 18.28
C TRP A 45 38.77 -21.23 19.22
N SER A 46 37.98 -20.42 19.93
CA SER A 46 38.47 -19.36 20.83
C SER A 46 39.39 -19.84 21.96
N GLU A 47 39.28 -21.11 22.39
CA GLU A 47 40.10 -21.69 23.45
C GLU A 47 41.45 -22.23 22.95
N ALA A 48 41.64 -22.35 21.63
CA ALA A 48 42.88 -22.83 21.05
C ALA A 48 43.91 -21.69 21.01
N LYS A 49 44.65 -21.49 22.11
CA LYS A 49 45.88 -20.69 22.12
C LYS A 49 46.95 -21.37 21.28
N THR A 50 46.89 -21.22 19.96
CA THR A 50 47.97 -21.66 19.08
C THR A 50 48.51 -20.45 18.34
N SER A 51 49.79 -20.16 18.57
CA SER A 51 50.56 -19.11 17.89
C SER A 51 50.95 -19.50 16.45
N ALA A 52 50.37 -20.57 15.89
CA ALA A 52 50.72 -21.14 14.60
C ALA A 52 49.56 -21.05 13.60
N LYS A 53 49.87 -20.82 12.31
CA LYS A 53 48.92 -20.72 11.17
C LYS A 53 48.13 -22.01 10.86
N THR A 54 48.22 -23.03 11.71
CA THR A 54 47.50 -24.30 11.58
C THR A 54 46.11 -24.18 12.20
N LEU A 55 45.08 -24.68 11.52
CA LEU A 55 43.72 -24.72 12.07
C LEU A 55 43.72 -25.41 13.43
N GLY A 56 43.08 -24.77 14.42
CA GLY A 56 42.93 -25.35 15.75
C GLY A 56 42.16 -26.67 15.67
N LEU A 57 42.57 -27.65 16.47
CA LEU A 57 41.86 -28.92 16.58
C LEU A 57 40.46 -28.70 17.16
N ILE A 58 39.48 -29.46 16.68
CA ILE A 58 38.13 -29.48 17.23
C ILE A 58 38.22 -29.82 18.73
N PRO A 59 37.66 -29.00 19.64
CA PRO A 59 37.71 -29.24 21.07
C PRO A 59 37.14 -30.61 21.48
N VAL A 60 37.73 -31.19 22.52
CA VAL A 60 37.22 -32.42 23.13
C VAL A 60 35.81 -32.16 23.66
N GLY A 61 34.88 -33.07 23.35
CA GLY A 61 33.46 -32.94 23.72
C GLY A 61 32.54 -32.52 22.58
N VAL A 62 33.07 -31.90 21.52
CA VAL A 62 32.29 -31.65 20.29
C VAL A 62 32.13 -32.96 19.52
N SER A 63 30.88 -33.37 19.30
CA SER A 63 30.53 -34.58 18.54
C SER A 63 29.88 -34.29 17.19
N LYS A 64 29.26 -33.11 17.03
CA LYS A 64 28.60 -32.67 15.80
C LYS A 64 28.87 -31.21 15.50
N VAL A 65 28.81 -30.84 14.23
CA VAL A 65 28.74 -29.46 13.77
C VAL A 65 27.45 -29.27 12.96
N ARG A 66 26.59 -28.36 13.42
CA ARG A 66 25.36 -27.96 12.71
C ARG A 66 25.61 -26.67 11.94
N LEU A 67 25.34 -26.70 10.63
CA LEU A 67 25.35 -25.53 9.77
C LEU A 67 23.90 -25.18 9.44
N THR A 68 23.52 -23.92 9.62
CA THR A 68 22.20 -23.38 9.26
C THR A 68 22.39 -22.19 8.34
N VAL A 69 21.79 -22.23 7.15
CA VAL A 69 21.81 -21.16 6.17
C VAL A 69 20.41 -20.61 6.01
N SER A 70 20.28 -19.29 6.05
CA SER A 70 19.01 -18.59 5.97
C SER A 70 19.17 -17.25 5.23
N GLY A 71 18.15 -16.80 4.51
CA GLY A 71 18.17 -15.54 3.76
C GLY A 71 16.77 -15.14 3.28
N GLY A 72 16.59 -13.88 2.88
CA GLY A 72 15.29 -13.37 2.42
C GLY A 72 14.77 -14.13 1.20
N GLY A 73 13.61 -14.77 1.33
CA GLY A 73 13.01 -15.57 0.26
C GLY A 73 13.70 -16.92 -0.03
N ILE A 74 14.68 -17.33 0.79
CA ILE A 74 15.41 -18.60 0.63
C ILE A 74 14.99 -19.58 1.75
N PRO A 75 14.57 -20.81 1.41
CA PRO A 75 14.30 -21.84 2.42
C PRO A 75 15.49 -22.08 3.34
N VAL A 76 15.25 -22.26 4.64
CA VAL A 76 16.30 -22.54 5.61
C VAL A 76 16.92 -23.91 5.32
N VAL A 77 18.22 -23.95 5.08
CA VAL A 77 18.98 -25.20 4.86
C VAL A 77 19.76 -25.54 6.12
N ARG A 78 19.53 -26.72 6.69
CA ARG A 78 20.22 -27.20 7.90
C ARG A 78 20.92 -28.52 7.64
N LYS A 79 22.18 -28.64 8.07
CA LYS A 79 22.96 -29.89 7.98
C LYS A 79 23.77 -30.11 9.25
N GLU A 80 23.77 -31.35 9.75
CA GLU A 80 24.65 -31.79 10.83
C GLU A 80 25.75 -32.70 10.28
N VAL A 81 26.98 -32.48 10.72
CA VAL A 81 28.15 -33.28 10.39
C VAL A 81 28.71 -33.86 11.68
N VAL A 82 28.81 -35.19 11.77
CA VAL A 82 29.48 -35.85 12.90
C VAL A 82 30.98 -35.57 12.80
N VAL A 83 31.60 -35.15 13.89
CA VAL A 83 33.03 -34.82 13.96
C VAL A 83 33.69 -35.59 15.10
N THR A 84 34.99 -35.81 14.97
CA THR A 84 35.82 -36.40 16.02
C THR A 84 36.73 -35.32 16.60
N GLY A 85 36.68 -35.12 17.92
CA GLY A 85 37.57 -34.20 18.62
C GLY A 85 39.05 -34.50 18.32
N GLY A 86 39.87 -33.47 18.21
CA GLY A 86 41.29 -33.62 17.84
C GLY A 86 41.59 -33.61 16.33
N THR A 87 40.60 -33.36 15.46
CA THR A 87 40.80 -33.18 14.01
C THR A 87 40.68 -31.71 13.59
N THR A 88 41.16 -31.32 12.41
CA THR A 88 40.96 -29.95 11.88
C THR A 88 39.55 -29.80 11.31
N GLY A 89 38.83 -28.75 11.73
CA GLY A 89 37.45 -28.51 11.29
C GLY A 89 37.35 -27.79 9.95
N THR A 90 37.02 -28.52 8.89
CA THR A 90 36.50 -27.96 7.62
C THR A 90 35.09 -28.47 7.40
N ALA A 91 34.15 -27.58 7.08
CA ALA A 91 32.77 -27.95 6.80
C ALA A 91 32.34 -27.41 5.43
N GLN A 92 31.62 -28.24 4.68
CA GLN A 92 31.00 -27.86 3.41
C GLN A 92 29.51 -28.22 3.42
N LEU A 93 28.70 -27.24 3.03
CA LEU A 93 27.25 -27.35 2.89
C LEU A 93 26.86 -27.09 1.44
N GLY A 94 26.32 -28.10 0.75
CA GLY A 94 25.72 -27.95 -0.59
C GLY A 94 24.21 -27.81 -0.53
N GLY A 95 23.58 -27.59 -1.69
CA GLY A 95 22.12 -27.49 -1.79
C GLY A 95 21.56 -26.12 -1.39
N ILE A 96 22.39 -25.07 -1.41
CA ILE A 96 21.97 -23.73 -0.99
C ILE A 96 21.47 -22.96 -2.23
N TYR A 97 20.28 -22.37 -2.14
CA TYR A 97 19.76 -21.56 -3.23
C TYR A 97 20.64 -20.31 -3.46
N PRO A 98 20.83 -19.88 -4.72
CA PRO A 98 21.59 -18.67 -5.02
C PRO A 98 20.98 -17.44 -4.35
N GLY A 99 21.82 -16.54 -3.87
CA GLY A 99 21.40 -15.30 -3.20
C GLY A 99 22.30 -14.91 -2.04
N THR A 100 21.93 -13.82 -1.34
CA THR A 100 22.63 -13.35 -0.14
C THR A 100 22.04 -14.03 1.09
N VAL A 101 22.88 -14.71 1.86
CA VAL A 101 22.47 -15.51 3.02
C VAL A 101 23.33 -15.23 4.26
N THR A 102 22.80 -15.61 5.43
CA THR A 102 23.53 -15.75 6.68
C THR A 102 23.90 -17.22 6.89
N LEU A 103 25.15 -17.48 7.29
CA LEU A 103 25.60 -18.80 7.76
C LEU A 103 25.77 -18.75 9.28
N ALA A 104 25.03 -19.61 9.99
CA ALA A 104 25.23 -19.89 11.41
C ALA A 104 25.85 -21.29 11.57
N VAL A 105 26.87 -21.39 12.43
CA VAL A 105 27.56 -22.65 12.75
C VAL A 105 27.47 -22.89 14.25
N GLN A 106 27.03 -24.09 14.65
CA GLN A 106 27.02 -24.55 16.03
C GLN A 106 27.86 -25.83 16.14
N ALA A 107 28.72 -25.91 17.14
CA ALA A 107 29.41 -27.13 17.53
C ALA A 107 28.68 -27.73 18.72
N LEU A 108 28.22 -28.98 18.61
CA LEU A 108 27.32 -29.62 19.57
C LEU A 108 28.00 -30.80 20.28
N ASP A 109 27.63 -31.05 21.54
CA ASP A 109 27.97 -32.27 22.26
C ASP A 109 27.14 -33.48 21.77
N ALA A 110 27.32 -34.66 22.39
CA ALA A 110 26.58 -35.88 22.03
C ALA A 110 25.07 -35.79 22.32
N SER A 111 24.68 -34.93 23.26
CA SER A 111 23.31 -34.67 23.67
C SER A 111 22.62 -33.61 22.80
N GLY A 112 23.37 -32.95 21.90
CA GLY A 112 22.87 -31.91 21.02
C GLY A 112 22.95 -30.49 21.60
N ASN A 113 23.61 -30.28 22.73
CA ASN A 113 23.81 -28.95 23.32
C ASN A 113 24.92 -28.21 22.59
N ALA A 114 24.73 -26.92 22.31
CA ALA A 114 25.78 -26.11 21.69
C ALA A 114 26.92 -25.85 22.70
N LEU A 115 28.13 -26.24 22.32
CA LEU A 115 29.38 -25.97 23.03
C LEU A 115 30.11 -24.76 22.45
N TYR A 116 29.94 -24.46 21.16
CA TYR A 116 30.47 -23.27 20.49
C TYR A 116 29.53 -22.80 19.38
N GLU A 117 29.56 -21.53 19.05
CA GLU A 117 28.83 -20.93 17.93
C GLU A 117 29.65 -19.88 17.17
N GLY A 118 29.31 -19.67 15.90
CA GLY A 118 29.93 -18.67 15.02
C GLY A 118 29.01 -18.30 13.86
N PHE A 119 29.18 -17.09 13.31
CA PHE A 119 28.28 -16.54 12.29
C PHE A 119 29.04 -15.79 11.19
N VAL A 120 28.54 -15.86 9.96
CA VAL A 120 28.97 -15.03 8.83
C VAL A 120 27.74 -14.41 8.16
N LEU A 121 27.75 -13.09 7.99
CA LEU A 121 26.68 -12.34 7.32
C LEU A 121 27.04 -12.06 5.86
N ASN A 122 26.02 -11.81 5.04
CA ASN A 122 26.15 -11.38 3.65
C ASN A 122 26.96 -12.34 2.76
N VAL A 123 26.78 -13.66 2.97
CA VAL A 123 27.41 -14.68 2.12
C VAL A 123 26.67 -14.72 0.80
N VAL A 124 27.35 -14.43 -0.31
CA VAL A 124 26.76 -14.46 -1.65
C VAL A 124 26.96 -15.86 -2.25
N VAL A 125 25.88 -16.62 -2.40
CA VAL A 125 25.91 -17.96 -2.98
C VAL A 125 25.56 -17.88 -4.46
N THR A 126 26.43 -18.43 -5.31
CA THR A 126 26.21 -18.54 -6.76
C THR A 126 25.91 -19.99 -7.15
N ALA A 127 24.95 -20.20 -8.05
CA ALA A 127 24.58 -21.54 -8.55
C ALA A 127 25.80 -22.29 -9.10
N GLY A 128 25.96 -23.55 -8.72
CA GLY A 128 27.06 -24.41 -9.18
C GLY A 128 28.45 -24.06 -8.62
N GLN A 129 28.57 -23.06 -7.73
CA GLN A 129 29.84 -22.65 -7.13
C GLN A 129 29.92 -23.00 -5.64
N THR A 130 31.14 -23.14 -5.14
CA THR A 130 31.44 -23.19 -3.70
C THR A 130 31.94 -21.82 -3.24
N THR A 131 31.20 -21.20 -2.32
CA THR A 131 31.56 -19.93 -1.70
C THR A 131 32.41 -20.22 -0.46
N ASP A 132 33.69 -19.86 -0.49
CA ASP A 132 34.56 -19.95 0.69
C ASP A 132 34.35 -18.70 1.56
N VAL A 133 33.82 -18.88 2.77
CA VAL A 133 33.61 -17.77 3.73
C VAL A 133 34.82 -17.52 4.64
N GLY A 134 35.92 -18.23 4.41
CA GLY A 134 37.15 -18.12 5.18
C GLY A 134 37.03 -18.78 6.56
N THR A 135 37.62 -18.14 7.56
CA THR A 135 37.66 -18.65 8.93
C THR A 135 36.55 -18.06 9.78
N ILE A 136 35.72 -18.91 10.37
CA ILE A 136 34.69 -18.56 11.33
C ILE A 136 35.24 -18.74 12.74
N SER A 137 35.24 -17.68 13.53
CA SER A 137 35.58 -17.75 14.95
C SER A 137 34.43 -18.38 15.73
N MET A 138 34.71 -19.50 16.38
CA MET A 138 33.82 -20.28 17.22
C MET A 138 34.06 -19.94 18.69
N THR A 139 33.05 -19.39 19.35
CA THR A 139 33.08 -19.02 20.77
C THR A 139 32.06 -19.84 21.54
N PRO A 140 32.32 -20.21 22.81
CA PRO A 140 31.28 -20.80 23.65
C PRO A 140 30.01 -19.96 23.59
N PRO A 141 28.81 -20.56 23.48
CA PRO A 141 27.59 -19.80 23.46
C PRO A 141 27.53 -19.01 24.75
N LEU A 142 27.49 -17.68 24.62
CA LEU A 142 27.16 -16.77 25.72
C LEU A 142 25.64 -16.79 25.94
N GLU A 143 25.02 -17.97 25.86
CA GLU A 143 23.60 -18.10 26.12
C GLU A 143 23.38 -17.99 27.62
N LYS A 144 22.98 -16.81 28.05
CA LYS A 144 22.40 -16.65 29.37
C LYS A 144 21.02 -17.27 29.30
N ALA A 145 20.66 -18.10 30.28
CA ALA A 145 19.35 -18.78 30.34
C ALA A 145 18.17 -17.79 30.16
N GLN A 146 18.35 -16.53 30.54
CA GLN A 146 17.39 -15.44 30.37
C GLN A 146 17.16 -14.99 28.91
N ASP A 147 18.04 -15.29 27.97
CA ASP A 147 17.93 -14.88 26.56
C ASP A 147 17.30 -15.96 25.66
N GLN A 148 17.10 -17.18 26.17
CA GLN A 148 16.54 -18.33 25.42
C GLN A 148 15.16 -18.03 24.82
N GLY A 149 14.31 -17.27 25.51
CA GLY A 149 13.00 -16.87 24.99
C GLY A 149 13.08 -15.86 23.83
N CYS A 150 14.15 -15.05 23.77
CA CYS A 150 14.40 -14.14 22.65
C CYS A 150 14.96 -14.88 21.45
N ILE A 151 15.94 -15.75 21.69
CA ILE A 151 16.64 -16.48 20.63
C ILE A 151 15.66 -17.39 19.87
N SER A 152 14.77 -18.11 20.57
CA SER A 152 13.79 -18.98 19.92
C SER A 152 12.77 -18.22 19.05
N CYS A 153 12.41 -16.99 19.41
CA CYS A 153 11.50 -16.16 18.60
C CYS A 153 12.21 -15.45 17.44
N HIS A 154 13.49 -15.10 17.57
CA HIS A 154 14.21 -14.27 16.61
C HIS A 154 15.26 -15.03 15.77
N GLU A 155 15.52 -16.32 16.03
CA GLU A 155 16.50 -17.12 15.29
C GLU A 155 16.17 -17.29 13.81
N THR A 156 14.94 -17.02 13.39
CA THR A 156 14.51 -17.02 11.98
C THR A 156 14.15 -15.63 11.46
N THR A 157 14.11 -14.61 12.31
CA THR A 157 13.70 -13.26 11.92
C THR A 157 14.81 -12.56 11.15
N MET A 158 14.43 -12.03 9.99
CA MET A 158 15.33 -11.31 9.07
C MET A 158 15.06 -9.82 9.10
N ASP A 159 16.10 -9.00 8.91
CA ASP A 159 15.92 -7.58 8.59
C ASP A 159 15.59 -7.38 7.10
N ALA A 160 15.34 -6.13 6.70
CA ALA A 160 15.01 -5.76 5.32
C ALA A 160 16.12 -6.12 4.30
N ALA A 161 17.35 -6.36 4.75
CA ALA A 161 18.46 -6.83 3.92
C ALA A 161 18.59 -8.37 3.92
N GLY A 162 17.63 -9.08 4.51
CA GLY A 162 17.63 -10.55 4.59
C GLY A 162 18.62 -11.12 5.61
N ARG A 163 19.10 -10.31 6.57
CA ARG A 163 20.10 -10.73 7.57
C ARG A 163 19.42 -11.17 8.87
N ASN A 164 19.92 -12.24 9.47
CA ASN A 164 19.41 -12.76 10.73
C ASN A 164 19.63 -11.79 11.92
N LEU A 165 18.56 -11.40 12.61
CA LEU A 165 18.62 -10.41 13.70
C LEU A 165 19.45 -10.89 14.90
N VAL A 166 19.34 -12.16 15.28
CA VAL A 166 20.13 -12.73 16.39
C VAL A 166 21.62 -12.74 16.04
N ALA A 167 21.98 -13.12 14.81
CA ALA A 167 23.36 -13.11 14.36
C ALA A 167 23.95 -11.68 14.37
N LYS A 168 23.19 -10.68 13.91
CA LYS A 168 23.58 -9.26 13.97
C LYS A 168 23.78 -8.80 15.41
N PHE A 169 22.88 -9.17 16.33
CA PHE A 169 23.00 -8.82 17.74
C PHE A 169 24.23 -9.46 18.39
N LYS A 170 24.47 -10.76 18.17
CA LYS A 170 25.65 -11.47 18.70
C LYS A 170 26.97 -10.87 18.19
N GLN A 171 26.98 -10.33 16.97
CA GLN A 171 28.16 -9.64 16.40
C GLN A 171 28.33 -8.19 16.86
N SER A 172 27.31 -7.55 17.43
CA SER A 172 27.33 -6.12 17.81
C SER A 172 28.28 -5.77 18.97
N GLY A 173 28.99 -6.75 19.55
CA GLY A 173 29.85 -6.58 20.72
C GLY A 173 29.09 -6.43 22.05
N HIS A 174 27.79 -6.09 22.02
CA HIS A 174 26.94 -6.03 23.20
C HIS A 174 26.71 -7.40 23.84
N TYR A 175 26.76 -8.48 23.05
CA TYR A 175 26.59 -9.85 23.55
C TYR A 175 27.87 -10.44 24.15
N SER A 176 29.04 -10.04 23.64
CA SER A 176 30.34 -10.66 23.94
C SER A 176 31.16 -9.96 25.01
N ASN A 177 30.72 -8.81 25.53
CA ASN A 177 31.54 -8.04 26.46
C ASN A 177 31.47 -8.59 27.90
N ALA A 178 32.49 -9.38 28.27
CA ALA A 178 32.66 -9.88 29.64
C ALA A 178 32.79 -8.77 30.70
N ALA A 179 33.14 -7.52 30.31
CA ALA A 179 33.22 -6.41 31.25
C ALA A 179 31.85 -6.01 31.84
N TRP A 180 30.73 -6.39 31.20
CA TRP A 180 29.38 -6.06 31.66
C TRP A 180 28.91 -6.85 32.88
N THR A 181 29.56 -7.95 33.27
CA THR A 181 29.23 -8.65 34.53
C THR A 181 29.69 -7.91 35.78
N SER A 182 30.57 -6.91 35.64
CA SER A 182 31.17 -6.21 36.78
C SER A 182 30.48 -4.89 37.18
N ASN A 183 29.52 -4.39 36.39
CA ASN A 183 28.88 -3.09 36.64
C ASN A 183 27.61 -3.19 37.49
N ALA A 184 27.70 -3.91 38.63
CA ALA A 184 26.60 -4.18 39.56
C ALA A 184 26.02 -2.94 40.28
N LYS A 185 26.51 -1.73 39.98
CA LYS A 185 26.15 -0.50 40.71
C LYS A 185 24.74 0.03 40.43
N HIS A 186 24.03 -0.50 39.44
CA HIS A 186 22.69 -0.05 39.05
C HIS A 186 21.60 -1.15 39.04
N GLY A 187 21.88 -2.35 39.57
CA GLY A 187 20.86 -3.42 39.66
C GLY A 187 20.41 -4.02 38.31
N VAL A 188 20.92 -3.56 37.17
CA VAL A 188 20.66 -4.15 35.86
C VAL A 188 21.57 -5.36 35.67
N THR A 189 21.09 -6.54 36.07
CA THR A 189 21.81 -7.79 35.88
C THR A 189 21.66 -8.28 34.43
N GLY A 190 22.66 -8.01 33.59
CA GLY A 190 23.00 -8.86 32.45
C GLY A 190 23.12 -8.16 31.09
N ALA A 191 24.30 -8.24 30.45
CA ALA A 191 24.43 -8.13 28.99
C ALA A 191 23.60 -9.21 28.30
N GLY A 192 22.82 -8.88 27.27
CA GLY A 192 21.93 -9.83 26.59
C GLY A 192 20.61 -9.16 26.21
N CYS A 193 19.74 -9.90 25.52
CA CYS A 193 18.44 -9.40 25.11
C CYS A 193 17.60 -8.98 26.32
N ALA A 194 17.65 -9.74 27.43
CA ALA A 194 16.96 -9.41 28.67
C ALA A 194 17.51 -8.16 29.39
N GLY A 195 18.77 -7.79 29.12
CA GLY A 195 19.35 -6.53 29.62
C GLY A 195 18.74 -5.31 28.94
N CYS A 196 18.50 -5.43 27.64
CA CYS A 196 17.81 -4.40 26.86
C CYS A 196 16.30 -4.41 27.14
N HIS A 197 15.66 -5.59 27.11
CA HIS A 197 14.19 -5.73 27.13
C HIS A 197 13.59 -6.08 28.50
N GLY A 198 14.38 -6.02 29.57
CA GLY A 198 13.97 -6.41 30.91
C GLY A 198 13.80 -7.92 31.11
N PRO A 199 13.65 -8.38 32.37
CA PRO A 199 13.29 -9.77 32.65
C PRO A 199 11.94 -10.09 32.00
N GLN A 200 11.84 -11.22 31.29
CA GLN A 200 10.62 -11.69 30.60
C GLN A 200 10.16 -10.87 29.38
N HIS A 201 11.02 -10.01 28.80
CA HIS A 201 10.69 -9.18 27.63
C HIS A 201 9.52 -8.22 27.87
N ASN A 202 9.36 -7.74 29.09
CA ASN A 202 8.30 -6.80 29.44
C ASN A 202 8.60 -5.37 28.97
N ASP A 203 9.79 -5.12 28.42
CA ASP A 203 10.18 -3.84 27.86
C ASP A 203 10.37 -3.91 26.34
N PRO A 204 9.32 -3.63 25.56
CA PRO A 204 9.41 -3.60 24.11
C PRO A 204 10.19 -2.36 23.59
N ASP A 205 10.56 -1.41 24.46
CA ASP A 205 11.26 -0.18 24.08
C ASP A 205 12.35 0.26 25.09
N PRO A 206 13.52 -0.42 25.06
CA PRO A 206 14.66 -0.15 25.95
C PRO A 206 15.17 1.29 25.92
N VAL A 207 14.93 1.99 24.80
CA VAL A 207 15.39 3.36 24.57
C VAL A 207 14.48 4.33 25.31
N ALA A 208 13.15 4.20 25.18
CA ALA A 208 12.20 5.07 25.89
C ALA A 208 12.07 4.75 27.38
N SER A 209 12.32 3.50 27.78
CA SER A 209 12.37 3.15 29.21
C SER A 209 13.60 3.70 29.93
N GLY A 210 14.54 4.29 29.18
CA GLY A 210 15.77 4.84 29.74
C GLY A 210 16.81 3.78 30.08
N ARG A 211 16.58 2.49 29.79
CA ARG A 211 17.55 1.41 30.05
C ARG A 211 18.86 1.61 29.31
N CYS A 212 18.82 2.20 28.11
CA CYS A 212 20.04 2.61 27.42
C CYS A 212 20.84 3.63 28.25
N ASN A 213 20.17 4.61 28.86
CA ASN A 213 20.80 5.63 29.70
C ASN A 213 21.29 5.05 31.03
N GLU A 214 20.62 4.03 31.57
CA GLU A 214 21.07 3.31 32.77
C GLU A 214 22.44 2.66 32.55
N CYS A 215 22.68 2.10 31.36
CA CYS A 215 23.98 1.50 31.00
C CYS A 215 25.02 2.52 30.49
N HIS A 216 24.59 3.61 29.85
CA HIS A 216 25.49 4.56 29.17
C HIS A 216 25.66 5.92 29.88
N SER A 217 25.23 6.03 31.14
CA SER A 217 25.31 7.26 31.96
C SER A 217 26.72 7.89 32.06
N PHE A 218 27.78 7.13 31.77
CA PHE A 218 29.17 7.59 31.80
C PHE A 218 29.70 8.20 30.49
N LEU A 219 28.93 8.20 29.38
CA LEU A 219 29.40 8.66 28.06
C LEU A 219 29.23 10.17 27.78
N SER A 220 28.80 10.95 28.78
CA SER A 220 28.42 12.37 28.63
C SER A 220 29.53 13.33 28.17
N SER A 221 30.79 12.89 28.06
CA SER A 221 31.91 13.75 27.64
C SER A 221 32.51 13.44 26.26
N LYS A 222 32.14 12.32 25.60
CA LYS A 222 32.74 11.94 24.29
C LYS A 222 31.77 11.52 23.19
N HIS A 223 30.50 11.30 23.49
CA HIS A 223 29.45 11.08 22.50
C HIS A 223 28.28 12.02 22.81
N GLN A 224 28.29 13.22 22.22
CA GLN A 224 27.06 14.02 22.16
C GLN A 224 26.26 13.46 20.99
N ALA A 225 25.16 12.75 21.28
CA ALA A 225 24.15 12.49 20.26
C ALA A 225 23.67 13.86 19.77
N VAL A 226 23.91 14.17 18.50
CA VAL A 226 23.70 15.51 17.95
C VAL A 226 22.21 15.89 17.96
N ASP A 227 21.32 14.91 18.13
CA ASP A 227 19.87 15.10 18.28
C ASP A 227 19.32 14.35 19.52
N ASN A 228 18.99 15.10 20.58
CA ASN A 228 18.06 14.73 21.67
C ASN A 228 18.19 13.34 22.34
N ASN A 229 19.39 12.86 22.67
CA ASN A 229 19.58 11.51 23.27
C ASN A 229 19.03 10.35 22.41
N ASN A 230 18.92 10.53 21.08
CA ASN A 230 18.38 9.51 20.21
C ASN A 230 19.42 8.42 19.89
N CYS A 231 19.60 7.49 20.82
CA CYS A 231 20.48 6.34 20.64
C CYS A 231 20.07 5.44 19.45
N SER A 232 18.79 5.47 19.04
CA SER A 232 18.26 4.58 17.99
C SER A 232 18.81 4.86 16.59
N ALA A 233 19.26 6.09 16.33
CA ALA A 233 19.84 6.46 15.04
C ALA A 233 21.19 5.77 14.77
N CYS A 234 21.90 5.34 15.82
CA CYS A 234 23.22 4.69 15.71
C CYS A 234 23.24 3.24 16.22
N HIS A 235 22.27 2.85 17.06
CA HIS A 235 22.33 1.59 17.82
C HIS A 235 21.09 0.71 17.71
N ASP A 236 20.05 1.09 16.96
CA ASP A 236 18.88 0.23 16.84
C ASP A 236 19.07 -0.83 15.74
N PRO A 237 19.26 -2.12 16.08
CA PRO A 237 19.33 -3.17 15.08
C PRO A 237 18.02 -3.36 14.31
N HIS A 238 16.90 -2.79 14.80
CA HIS A 238 15.55 -2.83 14.21
C HIS A 238 15.20 -1.60 13.36
N ASN A 239 15.99 -0.52 13.40
CA ASN A 239 15.72 0.66 12.59
C ASN A 239 16.08 0.40 11.12
N THR A 240 15.04 0.18 10.31
CA THR A 240 15.13 -0.28 8.92
C THR A 240 14.86 0.82 7.89
N THR A 241 14.80 2.09 8.29
CA THR A 241 14.47 3.19 7.37
C THR A 241 15.56 4.25 7.29
N SER A 242 16.49 4.06 6.35
CA SER A 242 17.14 5.18 5.68
C SER A 242 16.80 5.15 4.18
N ALA A 243 16.21 6.26 3.74
CA ALA A 243 15.81 6.65 2.38
C ALA A 243 14.31 6.48 2.03
N ASN A 244 13.64 7.64 2.06
CA ASN A 244 12.36 8.04 1.46
C ASN A 244 11.05 7.67 2.19
N GLY A 245 10.57 8.64 2.98
CA GLY A 245 9.22 8.68 3.55
C GLY A 245 9.19 8.50 5.05
N SER A 246 9.58 9.54 5.80
CA SER A 246 9.59 9.55 7.26
C SER A 246 8.19 9.55 7.85
N TYR A 247 7.70 8.39 8.26
CA TYR A 247 6.91 8.26 9.48
C TYR A 247 7.91 7.96 10.61
N ASN A 248 7.87 8.73 11.69
CA ASN A 248 8.75 8.41 12.82
C ASN A 248 8.14 7.22 13.60
N LEU A 249 8.96 6.51 14.38
CA LEU A 249 8.51 5.36 15.17
C LEU A 249 7.45 5.75 16.22
N GLU A 250 7.34 7.03 16.56
CA GLU A 250 6.30 7.62 17.41
C GLU A 250 4.93 7.68 16.73
N ASP A 251 4.87 7.92 15.41
CA ASP A 251 3.64 7.86 14.60
C ASP A 251 3.12 6.41 14.56
N PHE A 252 4.03 5.45 14.36
CA PHE A 252 3.71 4.02 14.35
C PHE A 252 3.20 3.52 15.72
N ARG A 253 3.78 4.03 16.82
CA ARG A 253 3.36 3.68 18.19
C ARG A 253 2.08 4.39 18.62
N THR A 254 1.80 5.57 18.08
CA THR A 254 0.51 6.26 18.25
C THR A 254 -0.61 5.50 17.54
N LEU A 255 -0.33 4.93 16.36
CA LEU A 255 -1.26 4.08 15.62
C LEU A 255 -1.52 2.73 16.30
N LEU A 256 -0.51 2.11 16.94
CA LEU A 256 -0.67 0.84 17.66
C LEU A 256 -1.29 0.97 19.06
N LYS A 257 -1.18 2.15 19.70
CA LYS A 257 -1.85 2.46 20.98
C LYS A 257 -3.26 3.03 20.79
N ALA A 258 -3.68 3.33 19.56
CA ALA A 258 -5.07 3.67 19.28
C ALA A 258 -5.96 2.46 19.65
N PRO A 259 -7.01 2.65 20.46
CA PRO A 259 -7.81 1.53 20.94
C PRO A 259 -8.33 0.70 19.76
N GLN A 260 -8.25 -0.63 19.91
CA GLN A 260 -9.07 -1.57 19.15
C GLN A 260 -10.51 -1.07 19.26
N VAL A 261 -11.07 -0.65 18.12
CA VAL A 261 -12.34 0.09 18.01
C VAL A 261 -12.26 1.49 18.60
N ALA A 262 -11.68 2.43 17.85
CA ALA A 262 -12.00 3.83 18.09
C ALA A 262 -13.51 4.03 17.87
N LYS A 263 -14.21 4.48 18.92
CA LYS A 263 -15.59 4.94 18.82
C LYS A 263 -15.56 6.46 18.76
N ASN A 264 -16.41 7.05 17.93
CA ASN A 264 -16.60 8.50 17.97
C ASN A 264 -17.33 8.92 19.27
N SER A 265 -17.50 10.22 19.48
CA SER A 265 -18.25 10.80 20.61
C SER A 265 -19.71 10.31 20.72
N ALA A 266 -20.27 9.75 19.65
CA ALA A 266 -21.61 9.16 19.62
C ALA A 266 -21.60 7.62 19.84
N GLY A 267 -20.45 7.03 20.21
CA GLY A 267 -20.33 5.60 20.48
C GLY A 267 -20.37 4.70 19.24
N ARG A 268 -20.31 5.26 18.02
CA ARG A 268 -20.23 4.47 16.78
C ARG A 268 -18.79 4.14 16.43
N ASP A 269 -18.60 2.95 15.90
CA ASP A 269 -17.34 2.48 15.36
C ASP A 269 -16.82 3.39 14.25
N VAL A 270 -15.54 3.72 14.29
CA VAL A 270 -14.86 4.50 13.26
C VAL A 270 -13.86 3.65 12.49
N ALA A 271 -13.60 4.04 11.24
CA ALA A 271 -12.54 3.47 10.42
C ALA A 271 -11.17 3.54 11.12
N ALA A 272 -10.36 2.48 10.98
CA ALA A 272 -8.99 2.42 11.49
C ALA A 272 -8.04 3.28 10.62
N GLY A 273 -8.38 3.48 9.35
CA GLY A 273 -7.52 4.13 8.37
C GLY A 273 -6.60 3.13 7.67
N SER A 274 -6.34 3.37 6.39
CA SER A 274 -5.72 2.34 5.53
C SER A 274 -4.28 2.02 5.90
N ASP A 275 -3.54 2.98 6.47
CA ASP A 275 -2.15 2.75 6.85
C ASP A 275 -2.02 1.71 7.95
N ILE A 276 -2.98 1.64 8.89
CA ILE A 276 -3.03 0.60 9.93
C ILE A 276 -3.27 -0.77 9.29
N CYS A 277 -4.15 -0.86 8.30
CA CYS A 277 -4.40 -2.11 7.57
C CYS A 277 -3.13 -2.60 6.87
N LEU A 278 -2.39 -1.70 6.22
CA LEU A 278 -1.18 -2.02 5.46
C LEU A 278 -0.01 -2.50 6.32
N VAL A 279 -0.01 -2.21 7.63
CA VAL A 279 0.99 -2.76 8.56
C VAL A 279 0.98 -4.29 8.54
N CYS A 280 -0.20 -4.90 8.52
CA CYS A 280 -0.36 -6.35 8.50
C CYS A 280 -0.57 -6.89 7.08
N HIS A 281 -1.24 -6.14 6.22
CA HIS A 281 -1.61 -6.53 4.85
C HIS A 281 -0.67 -5.94 3.80
N THR A 282 0.63 -6.20 3.96
CA THR A 282 1.67 -5.68 3.06
C THR A 282 1.49 -6.14 1.61
N GLU A 283 0.82 -7.28 1.39
CA GLU A 283 0.44 -7.78 0.06
C GLU A 283 -0.53 -6.85 -0.69
N MET A 284 -1.18 -5.93 0.03
CA MET A 284 -2.09 -4.92 -0.52
C MET A 284 -1.41 -3.56 -0.72
N ALA A 285 -0.07 -3.46 -0.56
CA ALA A 285 0.66 -2.20 -0.67
C ALA A 285 0.45 -1.50 -2.03
N ASP A 286 0.19 -2.25 -3.11
CA ASP A 286 -0.12 -1.68 -4.43
C ASP A 286 -1.36 -0.78 -4.44
N TRP A 287 -2.24 -0.91 -3.44
CA TRP A 287 -3.45 -0.11 -3.30
C TRP A 287 -3.10 1.38 -3.23
N VAL A 288 -1.98 1.75 -2.60
CA VAL A 288 -1.56 3.15 -2.44
C VAL A 288 -1.36 3.86 -3.77
N ASN A 289 -1.13 3.09 -4.84
CA ASN A 289 -0.90 3.59 -6.19
C ASN A 289 -2.17 3.57 -7.07
N THR A 290 -3.32 3.17 -6.53
CA THR A 290 -4.57 3.10 -7.28
C THR A 290 -5.25 4.48 -7.35
N PRO A 291 -6.14 4.71 -8.33
CA PRO A 291 -6.92 5.95 -8.39
C PRO A 291 -7.80 6.21 -7.16
N HIS A 292 -8.09 5.21 -6.33
CA HIS A 292 -8.84 5.36 -5.08
C HIS A 292 -8.11 6.23 -4.05
N THR A 293 -6.78 6.19 -4.04
CA THR A 293 -5.98 7.02 -3.11
C THR A 293 -5.77 8.45 -3.58
N GLN A 294 -6.13 8.72 -4.83
CA GLN A 294 -5.95 10.03 -5.46
C GLN A 294 -7.28 10.79 -5.58
N LYS A 295 -8.38 10.28 -5.00
CA LYS A 295 -9.71 10.91 -5.17
C LYS A 295 -9.89 12.19 -4.37
N ALA A 296 -9.20 12.32 -3.24
CA ALA A 296 -9.10 13.56 -2.49
C ALA A 296 -7.73 13.63 -1.81
N GLN A 297 -7.13 14.80 -1.85
CA GLN A 297 -5.84 15.07 -1.24
C GLN A 297 -5.88 16.46 -0.61
N LYS A 298 -5.16 16.66 0.49
CA LYS A 298 -5.11 17.97 1.15
C LYS A 298 -4.22 18.93 0.40
N GLY A 299 -4.57 20.21 0.45
CA GLY A 299 -3.70 21.30 0.04
C GLY A 299 -3.44 21.39 -1.47
N LYS A 300 -2.66 22.42 -1.78
CA LYS A 300 -2.27 22.84 -3.13
C LYS A 300 -1.14 21.98 -3.71
N GLU A 301 -0.38 21.31 -2.86
CA GLU A 301 0.76 20.47 -3.23
C GLU A 301 0.37 19.27 -4.10
N ASN A 302 -0.92 18.95 -4.12
CA ASN A 302 -1.52 17.89 -4.90
C ASN A 302 -2.18 18.38 -6.20
N VAL A 303 -2.15 19.69 -6.48
CA VAL A 303 -2.56 20.24 -7.78
C VAL A 303 -1.62 19.68 -8.85
N ILE A 304 -2.17 19.09 -9.93
CA ILE A 304 -1.35 18.46 -10.98
C ILE A 304 -0.28 19.43 -11.47
N GLY A 305 0.96 18.93 -11.51
CA GLY A 305 2.14 19.68 -11.90
C GLY A 305 2.91 20.28 -10.73
N TYR A 306 2.33 20.43 -9.53
CA TYR A 306 2.98 21.14 -8.41
C TYR A 306 4.39 20.61 -8.11
N SER A 307 4.55 19.28 -8.09
CA SER A 307 5.83 18.60 -7.86
C SER A 307 6.40 17.90 -9.10
N ALA A 308 5.56 17.49 -10.05
CA ALA A 308 5.96 16.61 -11.16
C ALA A 308 6.30 17.35 -12.48
N ASP A 309 5.75 18.54 -12.69
CA ASP A 309 6.01 19.36 -13.89
C ASP A 309 5.76 20.84 -13.54
N PRO A 310 6.80 21.58 -13.12
CA PRO A 310 6.68 22.98 -12.76
C PRO A 310 6.06 23.85 -13.87
N ALA A 311 6.22 23.48 -15.15
CA ALA A 311 5.59 24.20 -16.25
C ALA A 311 4.08 23.94 -16.30
N LEU A 312 3.64 22.73 -15.98
CA LEU A 312 2.23 22.38 -15.87
C LEU A 312 1.58 22.98 -14.62
N TYR A 313 2.29 23.02 -13.49
CA TYR A 313 1.88 23.82 -12.33
C TYR A 313 1.77 25.29 -12.70
N THR A 314 2.80 25.86 -13.31
CA THR A 314 2.80 27.27 -13.73
C THR A 314 1.63 27.53 -14.66
N ARG A 315 1.32 26.63 -15.61
CA ARG A 315 0.14 26.74 -16.47
C ARG A 315 -1.17 26.63 -15.68
N ALA A 316 -1.30 25.68 -14.75
CA ALA A 316 -2.51 25.51 -13.95
C ALA A 316 -2.73 26.70 -13.01
N ALA A 317 -1.69 27.12 -12.27
CA ALA A 317 -1.70 28.27 -11.38
C ALA A 317 -1.92 29.58 -12.13
N LYS A 318 -1.21 29.80 -13.24
CA LYS A 318 -1.43 30.94 -14.14
C LYS A 318 -2.83 30.91 -14.70
N TRP A 319 -3.34 29.76 -15.14
CA TRP A 319 -4.71 29.65 -15.64
C TRP A 319 -5.73 29.99 -14.54
N ILE A 320 -5.58 29.44 -13.32
CA ILE A 320 -6.43 29.77 -12.16
C ILE A 320 -6.40 31.27 -11.89
N THR A 321 -5.22 31.88 -11.97
CA THR A 321 -5.01 33.31 -11.73
C THR A 321 -5.55 34.19 -12.87
N ASP A 322 -5.35 33.80 -14.12
CA ASP A 322 -5.78 34.54 -15.32
C ASP A 322 -7.29 34.41 -15.54
N ASN A 323 -7.88 33.28 -15.16
CA ASN A 323 -9.30 32.94 -15.32
C ASN A 323 -10.06 33.16 -14.01
N ARG A 324 -9.60 34.09 -13.17
CA ARG A 324 -10.37 34.64 -12.06
C ARG A 324 -11.57 35.42 -12.64
N TYR A 325 -12.63 34.73 -13.00
CA TYR A 325 -13.83 35.37 -13.57
C TYR A 325 -14.68 36.02 -12.47
N THR A 326 -15.14 37.25 -12.72
CA THR A 326 -16.15 37.95 -11.91
C THR A 326 -17.54 37.38 -12.22
N TYR A 327 -18.27 36.90 -11.21
CA TYR A 327 -19.66 36.45 -11.37
C TYR A 327 -20.60 37.62 -11.09
N LEU A 328 -21.35 38.04 -12.10
CA LEU A 328 -22.47 38.95 -11.94
C LEU A 328 -23.74 38.15 -11.63
N HIS A 329 -24.26 38.32 -10.41
CA HIS A 329 -25.56 37.75 -10.02
C HIS A 329 -26.64 38.16 -11.03
N PRO A 330 -27.60 37.29 -11.44
CA PRO A 330 -28.62 37.63 -12.43
C PRO A 330 -29.43 38.88 -12.10
N LYS A 331 -29.68 39.15 -10.80
CA LYS A 331 -30.31 40.42 -10.34
C LYS A 331 -29.39 41.64 -10.34
N ASN A 332 -28.09 41.46 -10.49
CA ASN A 332 -27.11 42.53 -10.71
C ASN A 332 -26.65 42.55 -12.19
N LYS A 333 -27.33 41.83 -13.08
CA LYS A 333 -27.11 41.91 -14.53
C LYS A 333 -28.19 42.78 -15.14
N ASP A 334 -27.80 43.77 -15.92
CA ASP A 334 -28.72 44.45 -16.81
C ASP A 334 -29.08 43.52 -17.99
N GLY A 335 -29.98 43.97 -18.86
CA GLY A 335 -30.38 43.21 -20.05
C GLY A 335 -29.25 42.93 -21.06
N SER A 336 -28.08 43.53 -20.87
CA SER A 336 -26.88 43.33 -21.71
C SER A 336 -25.82 42.46 -21.03
N GLY A 337 -26.08 41.97 -19.82
CA GLY A 337 -25.16 41.14 -19.04
C GLY A 337 -24.11 41.93 -18.24
N ASN A 338 -24.18 43.27 -18.21
CA ASN A 338 -23.27 44.11 -17.41
C ASN A 338 -23.78 44.29 -15.98
N ALA A 339 -22.90 44.73 -15.08
CA ALA A 339 -23.26 45.02 -13.69
C ALA A 339 -24.25 46.20 -13.61
N ILE A 340 -25.42 46.00 -12.98
CA ILE A 340 -26.31 47.12 -12.61
C ILE A 340 -25.63 48.00 -11.55
N ASP A 341 -24.91 47.38 -10.62
CA ASP A 341 -24.12 48.02 -9.59
C ASP A 341 -22.68 47.47 -9.64
N SER A 342 -21.77 48.30 -10.14
CA SER A 342 -20.34 47.99 -10.30
C SER A 342 -19.59 47.88 -8.97
N THR A 343 -20.16 48.36 -7.86
CA THR A 343 -19.61 48.14 -6.51
C THR A 343 -19.98 46.77 -5.93
N LYS A 344 -20.85 46.02 -6.63
CA LYS A 344 -21.23 44.63 -6.33
C LYS A 344 -20.60 43.62 -7.30
N LEU A 345 -19.46 43.97 -7.90
CA LEU A 345 -18.66 43.10 -8.75
C LEU A 345 -17.91 42.06 -7.90
N GLY A 346 -18.62 40.99 -7.49
CA GLY A 346 -18.00 39.87 -6.77
C GLY A 346 -17.36 38.84 -7.72
N VAL A 347 -16.19 38.31 -7.36
CA VAL A 347 -15.75 36.98 -7.83
C VAL A 347 -16.33 35.97 -6.84
N ARG A 348 -17.15 35.04 -7.32
CA ARG A 348 -17.83 34.02 -6.51
C ARG A 348 -17.82 32.69 -7.24
N ALA A 349 -17.58 31.62 -6.48
CA ALA A 349 -17.93 30.26 -6.89
C ALA A 349 -19.39 30.22 -7.40
N VAL A 350 -19.61 29.59 -8.56
CA VAL A 350 -20.87 29.67 -9.29
C VAL A 350 -21.99 29.02 -8.48
N MET A 351 -23.03 29.81 -8.20
CA MET A 351 -24.24 29.42 -7.49
C MET A 351 -25.50 29.76 -8.31
N THR A 352 -26.31 28.74 -8.64
CA THR A 352 -27.70 28.82 -9.15
C THR A 352 -28.56 27.80 -8.35
N GLU A 353 -29.73 28.01 -7.74
CA GLU A 353 -30.73 29.09 -7.59
C GLU A 353 -31.45 29.00 -6.19
N LYS A 354 -31.70 30.18 -5.56
CA LYS A 354 -32.62 30.58 -4.43
C LYS A 354 -32.25 30.31 -2.92
N PRO A 355 -32.61 31.22 -1.97
CA PRO A 355 -32.61 32.69 -1.96
C PRO A 355 -31.70 33.34 -0.88
N THR A 356 -31.23 34.56 -1.21
CA THR A 356 -30.74 35.68 -0.37
C THR A 356 -29.74 35.38 0.75
N VAL A 357 -28.44 35.43 0.40
CA VAL A 357 -27.49 36.30 1.12
C VAL A 357 -26.36 36.80 0.21
N THR A 358 -26.12 38.10 0.25
CA THR A 358 -24.98 38.79 -0.37
C THR A 358 -23.77 38.64 0.56
N TYR A 359 -22.70 37.97 0.12
CA TYR A 359 -21.44 37.89 0.87
C TYR A 359 -20.21 38.11 -0.02
N SER A 360 -19.37 38.98 0.53
CA SER A 360 -17.96 39.35 0.37
C SER A 360 -17.14 38.98 -0.87
N ASP A 361 -16.30 39.96 -1.24
CA ASP A 361 -15.34 40.02 -2.34
C ASP A 361 -14.07 39.17 -2.10
N GLN A 362 -14.22 37.86 -1.91
CA GLN A 362 -13.06 36.97 -1.71
C GLN A 362 -12.51 36.44 -3.04
N THR A 363 -11.27 36.78 -3.35
CA THR A 363 -10.51 36.17 -4.45
C THR A 363 -9.73 34.98 -3.90
N PHE A 364 -9.84 33.83 -4.55
CA PHE A 364 -9.09 32.63 -4.18
C PHE A 364 -7.93 32.40 -5.16
N GLY A 365 -6.73 32.22 -4.62
CA GLY A 365 -5.57 31.74 -5.33
C GLY A 365 -5.36 30.24 -5.14
N VAL A 366 -4.30 29.72 -5.75
CA VAL A 366 -3.86 28.33 -5.54
C VAL A 366 -3.54 28.05 -4.06
N ASP A 367 -3.09 29.07 -3.34
CA ASP A 367 -2.74 28.96 -1.92
C ASP A 367 -3.95 28.75 -1.01
N ASP A 368 -5.16 29.08 -1.48
CA ASP A 368 -6.41 28.89 -0.74
C ASP A 368 -7.03 27.50 -0.96
N ILE A 369 -6.45 26.68 -1.85
CA ILE A 369 -6.92 25.32 -2.12
C ILE A 369 -6.65 24.46 -0.89
N ALA A 370 -7.71 24.12 -0.18
CA ALA A 370 -7.67 23.24 0.98
C ALA A 370 -7.75 21.76 0.58
N ILE A 371 -8.48 21.46 -0.49
CA ILE A 371 -8.69 20.08 -0.97
C ILE A 371 -8.57 20.04 -2.48
N THR A 372 -7.72 19.14 -2.97
CA THR A 372 -7.65 18.76 -4.38
C THR A 372 -8.41 17.47 -4.59
N ILE A 373 -9.36 17.47 -5.53
CA ILE A 373 -10.35 16.40 -5.71
C ILE A 373 -10.18 15.78 -7.10
N GLY A 374 -9.97 14.48 -7.15
CA GLY A 374 -9.84 13.74 -8.39
C GLY A 374 -8.38 13.46 -8.78
N SER A 375 -8.22 12.64 -9.80
CA SER A 375 -6.93 12.09 -10.22
C SER A 375 -6.10 13.04 -11.09
N ASN A 376 -4.91 12.58 -11.50
CA ASN A 376 -3.97 13.24 -12.42
C ASN A 376 -4.56 13.67 -13.80
N TYR A 377 -5.81 13.32 -14.09
CA TYR A 377 -6.50 13.64 -15.33
C TYR A 377 -7.54 14.72 -15.22
N LYS A 378 -8.21 14.79 -14.07
CA LYS A 378 -9.36 15.67 -13.84
C LYS A 378 -9.37 16.02 -12.37
N GLN A 379 -9.07 17.27 -12.08
CA GLN A 379 -9.10 17.80 -10.72
C GLN A 379 -10.16 18.87 -10.58
N ALA A 380 -10.85 18.87 -9.46
CA ALA A 380 -11.60 19.99 -8.92
C ALA A 380 -10.93 20.42 -7.61
N TYR A 381 -11.29 21.59 -7.12
CA TYR A 381 -10.65 22.18 -5.94
C TYR A 381 -11.71 22.65 -4.96
N ALA A 382 -11.47 22.47 -3.67
CA ALA A 382 -12.28 23.06 -2.62
C ALA A 382 -11.48 24.08 -1.82
N VAL A 383 -12.12 25.20 -1.52
CA VAL A 383 -11.56 26.28 -0.68
C VAL A 383 -12.43 26.45 0.55
N TRP A 384 -11.82 26.88 1.65
CA TRP A 384 -12.61 27.25 2.83
C TRP A 384 -13.34 28.57 2.58
N MET A 385 -14.65 28.59 2.85
CA MET A 385 -15.45 29.81 2.85
C MET A 385 -16.09 30.00 4.23
N PRO A 386 -15.74 31.09 4.96
CA PRO A 386 -16.38 31.43 6.23
C PRO A 386 -17.90 31.48 6.08
N GLY A 387 -18.63 30.79 6.96
CA GLY A 387 -20.09 30.71 6.87
C GLY A 387 -20.63 29.80 5.76
N TYR A 388 -19.78 28.93 5.19
CA TYR A 388 -20.18 28.08 4.06
C TYR A 388 -19.56 26.68 4.03
N GLY A 389 -18.48 26.44 4.78
CA GLY A 389 -17.73 25.18 4.71
C GLY A 389 -16.73 25.15 3.55
N TYR A 390 -16.27 23.95 3.19
CA TYR A 390 -15.40 23.75 2.03
C TYR A 390 -16.22 23.79 0.73
N LYS A 391 -16.10 24.89 -0.02
CA LYS A 391 -16.84 25.09 -1.27
C LYS A 391 -16.04 24.61 -2.46
N ILE A 392 -16.69 23.83 -3.32
CA ILE A 392 -16.11 23.38 -4.57
C ILE A 392 -16.06 24.55 -5.54
N LEU A 393 -14.87 24.86 -6.04
CA LEU A 393 -14.73 25.86 -7.08
C LEU A 393 -15.35 25.34 -8.39
N ASN A 394 -15.89 26.25 -9.19
CA ASN A 394 -16.42 25.96 -10.52
C ASN A 394 -15.32 25.61 -11.54
N ILE A 395 -14.05 25.79 -11.16
CA ILE A 395 -12.88 25.48 -11.99
C ILE A 395 -12.47 24.00 -11.90
N ARG A 396 -12.05 23.41 -13.02
CA ARG A 396 -11.54 22.03 -13.06
C ARG A 396 -10.37 21.85 -14.00
N TYR A 397 -9.23 21.42 -13.52
CA TYR A 397 -8.13 21.09 -14.42
C TYR A 397 -8.39 19.75 -15.14
N ASN A 398 -8.17 19.69 -16.46
CA ASN A 398 -8.29 18.47 -17.27
C ASN A 398 -7.05 18.28 -18.16
N SER A 399 -6.25 17.24 -17.90
CA SER A 399 -5.00 17.00 -18.65
C SER A 399 -5.19 16.22 -19.95
N ILE A 400 -6.34 15.58 -20.17
CA ILE A 400 -6.57 14.68 -21.33
C ILE A 400 -6.73 15.47 -22.65
N GLY A 401 -6.85 16.80 -22.60
CA GLY A 401 -7.07 17.65 -23.77
C GLY A 401 -5.90 18.51 -24.24
N LEU A 402 -4.88 18.78 -23.40
CA LEU A 402 -3.86 19.85 -23.56
C LEU A 402 -4.38 21.26 -23.98
N SER A 403 -5.65 21.41 -24.30
CA SER A 403 -6.40 22.66 -24.44
C SER A 403 -7.16 22.87 -23.14
N ALA A 404 -6.93 24.01 -22.51
CA ALA A 404 -7.60 24.45 -21.29
C ALA A 404 -9.10 24.77 -21.50
N GLU A 405 -9.71 24.34 -22.60
CA GLU A 405 -10.93 24.95 -23.17
C GLU A 405 -12.21 24.13 -22.93
N GLY A 406 -12.12 22.99 -22.25
CA GLY A 406 -13.28 22.14 -21.94
C GLY A 406 -13.74 22.22 -20.48
N MET A 407 -13.64 23.37 -19.83
CA MET A 407 -14.11 23.53 -18.44
C MET A 407 -15.56 23.98 -18.44
N GLY A 408 -16.48 23.02 -18.48
CA GLY A 408 -17.90 23.32 -18.25
C GLY A 408 -18.08 23.90 -16.85
N ASP A 409 -18.76 25.05 -16.77
CA ASP A 409 -19.20 25.66 -15.52
C ASP A 409 -19.85 24.59 -14.64
N ARG A 410 -19.23 24.26 -13.50
CA ARG A 410 -20.00 23.65 -12.42
C ARG A 410 -20.85 24.76 -11.81
N THR A 411 -22.16 24.69 -12.03
CA THR A 411 -23.16 25.44 -11.26
C THR A 411 -23.38 24.82 -9.87
N ASP A 412 -22.38 24.10 -9.38
CA ASP A 412 -22.52 23.20 -8.27
C ASP A 412 -22.33 23.93 -6.95
N GLU A 413 -23.44 24.35 -6.32
CA GLU A 413 -23.43 25.04 -5.03
C GLU A 413 -23.00 24.15 -3.85
N ARG A 414 -22.77 22.85 -4.12
CA ARG A 414 -22.57 21.84 -3.09
C ARG A 414 -21.27 22.10 -2.35
N THR A 415 -21.35 21.97 -1.02
CA THR A 415 -20.17 21.89 -0.18
C THR A 415 -19.53 20.52 -0.37
N TRP A 416 -18.21 20.45 -0.24
CA TRP A 416 -17.46 19.20 -0.27
C TRP A 416 -18.09 18.15 0.66
N GLU A 417 -18.36 18.56 1.89
CA GLU A 417 -18.99 17.83 2.99
C GLU A 417 -20.39 17.33 2.65
N GLY A 418 -21.12 18.11 1.86
CA GLY A 418 -22.53 17.86 1.58
C GLY A 418 -22.73 16.89 0.42
N SER A 419 -21.74 16.64 -0.43
CA SER A 419 -22.03 15.94 -1.69
C SER A 419 -20.90 15.15 -2.33
N CYS A 420 -19.66 15.35 -1.88
CA CYS A 420 -18.51 14.73 -2.52
C CYS A 420 -17.74 13.85 -1.54
N ILE A 421 -17.66 14.28 -0.28
CA ILE A 421 -16.86 13.65 0.75
C ILE A 421 -17.20 12.16 0.97
N GLY A 422 -18.47 11.75 0.90
CA GLY A 422 -18.86 10.37 1.20
C GLY A 422 -18.43 9.33 0.17
N CYS A 423 -18.04 9.76 -1.04
CA CYS A 423 -17.49 8.89 -2.08
C CYS A 423 -15.98 9.05 -2.26
N HIS A 424 -15.42 10.20 -1.86
CA HIS A 424 -14.03 10.54 -2.15
C HIS A 424 -13.08 10.39 -0.95
N LEU A 425 -13.59 9.99 0.21
CA LEU A 425 -12.76 9.68 1.38
C LEU A 425 -13.39 8.61 2.28
N THR A 426 -12.71 8.25 3.36
CA THR A 426 -13.12 7.14 4.26
C THR A 426 -13.33 7.58 5.69
N GLY A 427 -14.31 6.95 6.34
CA GLY A 427 -14.63 7.20 7.74
C GLY A 427 -15.32 8.53 7.98
N TYR A 428 -15.94 9.12 6.94
CA TYR A 428 -16.73 10.34 7.10
C TYR A 428 -17.91 10.11 8.03
N ASP A 429 -17.98 10.91 9.09
CA ASP A 429 -19.11 10.92 10.00
C ASP A 429 -19.76 12.31 10.06
N PRO A 430 -20.83 12.56 9.28
CA PRO A 430 -21.47 13.86 9.25
C PRO A 430 -22.24 14.19 10.52
N THR A 431 -22.57 13.22 11.37
CA THR A 431 -23.36 13.50 12.57
C THR A 431 -22.53 14.13 13.68
N ASN A 432 -21.21 14.00 13.61
CA ASN A 432 -20.29 14.69 14.50
C ASN A 432 -19.78 16.01 13.92
N LEU A 433 -20.08 16.32 12.66
CA LEU A 433 -19.82 17.65 12.14
C LEU A 433 -20.62 18.65 12.98
N PRO A 434 -19.97 19.67 13.57
CA PRO A 434 -20.66 20.64 14.39
C PRO A 434 -21.73 21.31 13.53
N ALA A 435 -22.98 21.42 14.00
CA ALA A 435 -24.05 22.04 13.21
C ALA A 435 -23.66 23.43 12.68
N SER A 436 -22.79 24.13 13.41
CA SER A 436 -22.19 25.42 13.10
C SER A 436 -21.00 25.38 12.13
N TYR A 437 -20.60 24.25 11.54
CA TYR A 437 -19.50 24.24 10.57
C TYR A 437 -19.81 25.15 9.37
N LYS A 438 -21.10 25.27 9.05
CA LYS A 438 -21.63 26.21 8.06
C LYS A 438 -21.73 27.65 8.56
N ASP A 439 -21.53 27.91 9.84
CA ASP A 439 -21.61 29.26 10.44
C ASP A 439 -20.26 29.72 11.00
N SER A 440 -19.22 28.89 10.87
CA SER A 440 -17.88 29.18 11.40
C SER A 440 -17.18 30.24 10.56
N ALA A 441 -16.56 31.22 11.23
CA ALA A 441 -15.69 32.20 10.59
C ALA A 441 -14.33 31.60 10.19
N THR A 442 -13.90 30.52 10.86
CA THR A 442 -12.59 29.89 10.67
C THR A 442 -12.73 28.50 10.07
N ALA A 443 -11.74 28.10 9.26
CA ALA A 443 -11.65 26.75 8.73
C ALA A 443 -11.59 25.76 9.88
N TYR A 444 -12.50 24.79 9.86
CA TYR A 444 -12.45 23.70 10.81
C TYR A 444 -11.54 22.59 10.26
N ASP A 445 -10.83 21.93 11.18
CA ASP A 445 -10.03 20.77 10.81
C ASP A 445 -10.98 19.61 10.48
N LEU A 446 -10.84 19.05 9.27
CA LEU A 446 -11.59 17.86 8.85
C LEU A 446 -11.09 16.59 9.55
N ASN A 447 -9.84 16.54 10.04
CA ASN A 447 -9.22 15.34 10.62
C ASN A 447 -10.05 14.65 11.71
N PRO A 448 -10.75 15.33 12.61
CA PRO A 448 -11.57 14.65 13.62
C PRO A 448 -12.78 13.91 13.03
N TYR A 449 -13.18 14.23 11.79
CA TYR A 449 -14.41 13.77 11.14
C TYR A 449 -14.18 12.81 9.97
N ILE A 450 -12.92 12.54 9.66
CA ILE A 450 -12.48 11.64 8.60
C ILE A 450 -11.38 10.74 9.16
N ARG A 451 -11.20 9.55 8.58
CA ARG A 451 -10.12 8.64 9.00
C ARG A 451 -9.06 8.47 7.96
N ASP A 452 -9.45 8.58 6.71
CA ASP A 452 -8.54 8.56 5.59
C ASP A 452 -9.04 9.55 4.54
N MET A 453 -8.17 10.45 4.06
CA MET A 453 -8.47 11.34 2.93
C MET A 453 -8.65 10.55 1.62
N ARG A 454 -8.20 9.30 1.59
CA ARG A 454 -8.31 8.38 0.46
C ARG A 454 -9.62 7.62 0.51
N THR A 455 -10.05 7.06 -0.62
CA THR A 455 -10.98 5.92 -0.63
C THR A 455 -10.22 4.67 -0.17
N GLY A 456 -10.17 4.52 1.15
CA GLY A 456 -9.39 3.61 1.98
C GLY A 456 -9.96 2.21 2.12
N CYS A 457 -9.20 1.35 2.81
CA CYS A 457 -9.59 -0.04 3.07
C CYS A 457 -11.01 -0.12 3.68
N ASP A 458 -11.28 0.72 4.69
CA ASP A 458 -12.55 0.70 5.41
C ASP A 458 -13.75 1.21 4.58
N ALA A 459 -13.52 1.85 3.42
CA ALA A 459 -14.61 2.22 2.52
C ALA A 459 -15.28 0.98 1.89
N CYS A 460 -14.51 -0.10 1.71
CA CYS A 460 -14.97 -1.36 1.13
C CYS A 460 -15.10 -2.48 2.16
N HIS A 461 -14.24 -2.47 3.18
CA HIS A 461 -14.17 -3.50 4.22
C HIS A 461 -14.88 -3.11 5.52
N GLY A 462 -15.33 -1.86 5.62
CA GLY A 462 -15.93 -1.33 6.84
C GLY A 462 -14.88 -1.19 7.95
N PRO A 463 -15.25 -0.57 9.07
CA PRO A 463 -14.35 -0.48 10.21
C PRO A 463 -14.05 -1.87 10.79
N ALA A 464 -12.80 -2.14 11.16
CA ALA A 464 -12.36 -3.38 11.81
C ALA A 464 -12.79 -3.43 13.29
N THR A 465 -14.11 -3.39 13.53
CA THR A 465 -14.67 -3.03 14.84
C THR A 465 -15.70 -4.00 15.41
N GLY A 466 -15.94 -5.12 14.71
CA GLY A 466 -16.77 -6.21 15.23
C GLY A 466 -16.14 -6.91 16.44
N GLN A 467 -16.90 -7.79 17.09
CA GLN A 467 -16.43 -8.60 18.24
C GLN A 467 -15.17 -9.44 17.95
N THR A 468 -14.87 -9.66 16.67
CA THR A 468 -13.69 -10.39 16.21
C THR A 468 -12.51 -9.48 15.87
N GLY A 469 -12.67 -8.15 15.87
CA GLY A 469 -11.62 -7.20 15.49
C GLY A 469 -11.20 -7.24 14.02
N HIS A 470 -11.97 -7.91 13.15
CA HIS A 470 -11.67 -8.03 11.73
C HIS A 470 -12.62 -7.18 10.88
N ALA A 471 -12.06 -6.53 9.85
CA ALA A 471 -12.85 -5.88 8.81
C ALA A 471 -13.59 -6.94 7.97
N ILE A 472 -14.71 -6.58 7.35
CA ILE A 472 -15.47 -7.54 6.56
C ILE A 472 -14.70 -7.90 5.29
N ASN A 473 -14.64 -9.19 4.97
CA ASN A 473 -14.15 -9.63 3.68
C ASN A 473 -15.31 -9.55 2.68
N SER A 474 -15.23 -8.66 1.70
CA SER A 474 -16.30 -8.49 0.72
C SER A 474 -16.59 -9.77 -0.05
N ALA A 475 -15.62 -10.68 -0.22
CA ALA A 475 -15.84 -11.94 -0.93
C ALA A 475 -16.84 -12.88 -0.21
N ASP A 476 -17.07 -12.67 1.09
CA ASP A 476 -17.97 -13.49 1.92
C ASP A 476 -19.41 -12.96 1.92
N LEU A 477 -19.65 -11.82 1.25
CA LEU A 477 -20.97 -11.21 1.11
C LEU A 477 -21.77 -11.83 -0.04
N THR A 478 -23.09 -11.63 -0.02
CA THR A 478 -23.94 -11.96 -1.18
C THR A 478 -23.54 -11.16 -2.42
N GLN A 479 -23.93 -11.63 -3.61
CA GLN A 479 -23.66 -10.93 -4.87
C GLN A 479 -24.09 -9.46 -4.83
N ASP A 480 -25.30 -9.19 -4.33
CA ASP A 480 -25.84 -7.84 -4.23
C ASP A 480 -25.02 -6.96 -3.30
N GLN A 481 -24.69 -7.46 -2.11
CA GLN A 481 -23.87 -6.71 -1.14
C GLN A 481 -22.47 -6.42 -1.69
N GLN A 482 -21.87 -7.34 -2.45
CA GLN A 482 -20.59 -7.11 -3.13
C GLN A 482 -20.68 -6.00 -4.19
N ILE A 483 -21.75 -5.99 -4.98
CA ILE A 483 -21.99 -4.96 -5.99
C ILE A 483 -22.29 -3.60 -5.33
N ASP A 484 -23.07 -3.62 -4.24
CA ASP A 484 -23.49 -2.44 -3.50
C ASP A 484 -22.30 -1.71 -2.85
N ILE A 485 -21.25 -2.41 -2.43
CA ILE A 485 -20.00 -1.77 -1.98
C ILE A 485 -19.46 -0.79 -3.04
N CYS A 486 -19.45 -1.21 -4.31
CA CYS A 486 -19.00 -0.36 -5.41
C CYS A 486 -20.04 0.71 -5.74
N GLY A 487 -21.33 0.33 -5.65
CA GLY A 487 -22.48 1.20 -5.92
C GLY A 487 -22.50 2.45 -5.08
N ARG A 488 -22.02 2.40 -3.83
CA ARG A 488 -21.96 3.57 -2.95
C ARG A 488 -21.39 4.80 -3.66
N CYS A 489 -20.37 4.59 -4.49
CA CYS A 489 -19.71 5.65 -5.27
C CYS A 489 -20.08 5.62 -6.76
N HIS A 490 -20.33 4.43 -7.32
CA HIS A 490 -20.58 4.21 -8.74
C HIS A 490 -22.07 4.08 -9.10
N GLY A 491 -22.95 4.72 -8.32
CA GLY A 491 -24.38 4.84 -8.63
C GLY A 491 -24.82 6.22 -9.08
N ASN A 492 -24.08 7.30 -8.80
CA ASN A 492 -24.50 8.69 -9.09
C ASN A 492 -25.94 9.00 -8.62
N TRP A 493 -26.21 8.74 -7.34
CA TRP A 493 -27.57 8.75 -6.77
C TRP A 493 -28.28 10.10 -6.86
N ASN A 494 -29.62 10.08 -6.77
CA ASN A 494 -30.45 11.28 -6.94
C ASN A 494 -30.15 12.32 -5.85
N PRO A 495 -29.58 13.49 -6.20
CA PRO A 495 -29.34 14.55 -5.22
C PRO A 495 -30.61 15.37 -4.97
N THR A 496 -31.59 15.32 -5.87
CA THR A 496 -32.76 16.20 -5.88
C THR A 496 -33.90 15.57 -5.10
N VAL A 497 -33.77 15.61 -3.79
CA VAL A 497 -34.86 15.28 -2.87
C VAL A 497 -35.26 16.56 -2.13
N PRO A 498 -36.49 17.06 -2.32
CA PRO A 498 -37.01 18.18 -1.55
C PRO A 498 -36.86 17.96 -0.04
N GLY A 499 -36.26 18.92 0.66
CA GLY A 499 -36.05 18.88 2.12
C GLY A 499 -34.77 18.20 2.59
N THR A 500 -33.94 17.66 1.69
CA THR A 500 -32.60 17.14 2.04
C THR A 500 -31.50 18.02 1.46
N THR A 501 -30.32 18.00 2.10
CA THR A 501 -29.12 18.48 1.40
C THR A 501 -28.86 17.54 0.23
N ALA A 502 -28.62 18.09 -0.95
CA ALA A 502 -28.65 17.34 -2.19
C ALA A 502 -27.46 16.36 -2.34
N ARG A 503 -27.55 15.18 -1.68
CA ARG A 503 -26.44 14.22 -1.54
C ARG A 503 -26.46 13.16 -2.63
N LYS A 504 -25.38 13.11 -3.42
CA LYS A 504 -25.13 12.02 -4.39
C LYS A 504 -24.43 10.81 -3.78
N ASP A 505 -24.03 10.89 -2.53
CA ASP A 505 -23.32 9.86 -1.78
C ASP A 505 -24.22 9.21 -0.73
N VAL A 506 -23.89 7.96 -0.36
CA VAL A 506 -24.60 7.18 0.67
C VAL A 506 -23.65 6.94 1.83
N HIS A 507 -23.39 8.00 2.60
CA HIS A 507 -22.43 7.95 3.70
C HIS A 507 -22.83 7.00 4.84
N GLU A 508 -24.11 6.69 4.96
CA GLU A 508 -24.68 5.76 5.92
C GLU A 508 -24.36 4.30 5.56
N PHE A 509 -24.02 4.04 4.30
CA PHE A 509 -23.74 2.69 3.81
C PHE A 509 -22.53 2.09 4.51
N LYS A 510 -22.73 0.92 5.09
CA LYS A 510 -21.68 0.04 5.58
C LYS A 510 -21.59 -1.20 4.67
N PRO A 511 -20.39 -1.71 4.41
CA PRO A 511 -20.26 -2.97 3.68
C PRO A 511 -21.08 -4.10 4.31
N GLY A 512 -21.92 -4.74 3.49
CA GLY A 512 -22.94 -5.69 3.93
C GLY A 512 -24.35 -5.12 3.99
N ASP A 513 -24.54 -3.80 3.94
CA ASP A 513 -25.86 -3.20 3.78
C ASP A 513 -26.41 -3.40 2.36
N SER A 514 -27.73 -3.23 2.21
CA SER A 514 -28.39 -3.13 0.90
C SER A 514 -28.56 -1.66 0.52
N LEU A 515 -27.97 -1.24 -0.60
CA LEU A 515 -28.16 0.12 -1.10
C LEU A 515 -29.60 0.36 -1.55
N VAL A 516 -30.26 -0.64 -2.12
CA VAL A 516 -31.67 -0.54 -2.52
C VAL A 516 -32.52 -0.17 -1.30
N TYR A 517 -32.29 -0.84 -0.16
CA TYR A 517 -32.98 -0.50 1.09
C TYR A 517 -32.61 0.90 1.59
N LEU A 518 -31.31 1.22 1.69
CA LEU A 518 -30.84 2.53 2.18
C LEU A 518 -31.27 3.71 1.30
N LEU A 519 -31.55 3.48 0.02
CA LEU A 519 -32.03 4.49 -0.92
C LEU A 519 -33.56 4.50 -1.04
N SER A 520 -34.25 3.53 -0.45
CA SER A 520 -35.71 3.42 -0.53
C SER A 520 -36.43 4.50 0.27
N PRO A 521 -37.71 4.77 -0.05
CA PRO A 521 -38.60 5.58 0.77
C PRO A 521 -38.67 5.12 2.22
N SER A 522 -38.66 3.81 2.47
CA SER A 522 -38.79 3.25 3.83
C SER A 522 -37.65 3.68 4.75
N TYR A 523 -36.44 3.86 4.21
CA TYR A 523 -35.30 4.32 4.98
C TYR A 523 -35.21 5.86 5.02
N ASN A 524 -35.48 6.54 3.91
CA ASN A 524 -35.32 7.99 3.78
C ASN A 524 -36.61 8.79 4.04
N GLY A 525 -37.46 8.34 4.98
CA GLY A 525 -38.63 9.10 5.42
C GLY A 525 -39.64 9.42 4.30
N GLY A 526 -39.88 8.46 3.40
CA GLY A 526 -40.82 8.57 2.28
C GLY A 526 -40.20 8.99 0.95
N VAL A 527 -38.88 9.17 0.90
CA VAL A 527 -38.17 9.62 -0.30
C VAL A 527 -37.46 8.47 -1.02
N ASP A 528 -37.69 8.33 -2.32
CA ASP A 528 -36.87 7.45 -3.17
C ASP A 528 -35.63 8.19 -3.69
N ARG A 529 -34.44 7.78 -3.23
CA ARG A 529 -33.14 8.27 -3.72
C ARG A 529 -32.58 7.40 -4.85
N LEU A 530 -33.20 6.25 -5.10
CA LEU A 530 -32.84 5.38 -6.21
C LEU A 530 -33.34 6.01 -7.51
N MET A 531 -32.43 6.38 -8.39
CA MET A 531 -32.80 6.75 -9.75
C MET A 531 -33.27 5.50 -10.49
N ARG A 532 -34.45 5.56 -11.11
CA ARG A 532 -35.00 4.47 -11.92
C ARG A 532 -35.12 4.94 -13.37
N PRO A 533 -34.68 4.12 -14.36
CA PRO A 533 -34.94 4.42 -15.75
C PRO A 533 -36.45 4.39 -16.02
N ASN A 534 -36.90 5.29 -16.88
CA ASN A 534 -38.22 5.20 -17.47
C ASN A 534 -38.10 4.37 -18.76
N TRP A 535 -38.36 3.07 -18.69
CA TRP A 535 -38.20 2.16 -19.84
C TRP A 535 -39.00 2.66 -21.05
N GLY A 536 -38.34 2.73 -22.20
CA GLY A 536 -38.89 3.29 -23.44
C GLY A 536 -38.74 4.81 -23.59
N THR A 537 -38.33 5.54 -22.54
CA THR A 537 -38.14 7.00 -22.59
C THR A 537 -36.76 7.38 -22.06
N ALA A 538 -35.93 7.99 -22.92
CA ALA A 538 -34.63 8.50 -22.47
C ALA A 538 -34.81 9.67 -21.49
N THR A 539 -34.07 9.64 -20.38
CA THR A 539 -33.91 10.74 -19.44
C THR A 539 -32.51 11.33 -19.57
N LYS A 540 -32.13 12.25 -18.67
CA LYS A 540 -30.75 12.77 -18.60
C LYS A 540 -29.76 11.72 -18.08
N GLU A 541 -30.23 10.80 -17.24
CA GLU A 541 -29.41 9.82 -16.54
C GLU A 541 -29.46 8.44 -17.20
N PHE A 542 -30.55 8.11 -17.91
CA PHE A 542 -30.72 6.83 -18.58
C PHE A 542 -31.14 6.99 -20.04
N SER A 543 -30.64 6.11 -20.89
CA SER A 543 -31.17 5.90 -22.24
C SER A 543 -32.56 5.26 -22.18
N ALA A 544 -33.28 5.23 -23.31
CA ALA A 544 -34.58 4.57 -23.42
C ALA A 544 -34.54 3.06 -23.10
N SER A 545 -33.38 2.42 -23.20
CA SER A 545 -33.17 1.02 -22.81
C SER A 545 -32.69 0.85 -21.37
N GLY A 546 -32.86 1.87 -20.52
CA GLY A 546 -32.44 1.85 -19.12
C GLY A 546 -30.93 1.87 -18.87
N ALA A 547 -30.09 1.85 -19.92
CA ALA A 547 -28.65 1.98 -19.77
C ALA A 547 -28.30 3.36 -19.24
N ALA A 548 -27.45 3.45 -18.23
CA ALA A 548 -27.03 4.72 -17.69
C ALA A 548 -26.14 5.48 -18.68
N ILE A 549 -26.41 6.78 -18.85
CA ILE A 549 -25.72 7.67 -19.79
C ILE A 549 -24.87 8.75 -19.09
N ASP A 550 -25.04 8.95 -17.78
CA ASP A 550 -24.23 9.89 -17.00
C ASP A 550 -22.96 9.23 -16.42
N ASP A 551 -22.04 10.07 -15.98
CA ASP A 551 -20.80 9.72 -15.27
C ASP A 551 -21.09 8.89 -13.98
N HIS A 552 -20.25 7.88 -13.70
CA HIS A 552 -20.23 7.11 -12.44
C HIS A 552 -21.54 6.36 -12.11
N MET A 553 -22.20 5.78 -13.11
CA MET A 553 -23.42 4.97 -12.97
C MET A 553 -23.20 3.49 -13.29
N GLU A 554 -21.99 2.97 -13.07
CA GLU A 554 -21.63 1.60 -13.39
C GLU A 554 -22.45 0.57 -12.59
N TRP A 555 -22.93 0.90 -11.39
CA TRP A 555 -23.79 0.03 -10.59
C TRP A 555 -25.10 -0.32 -11.30
N TYR A 556 -25.75 0.68 -11.89
CA TYR A 556 -26.97 0.50 -12.66
C TYR A 556 -26.70 -0.41 -13.86
N ASN A 557 -25.71 -0.05 -14.67
CA ASN A 557 -25.33 -0.82 -15.85
C ASN A 557 -24.95 -2.27 -15.52
N PHE A 558 -24.31 -2.51 -14.37
CA PHE A 558 -23.99 -3.86 -13.93
C PHE A 558 -25.26 -4.65 -13.62
N LYS A 559 -26.19 -4.08 -12.84
CA LYS A 559 -27.38 -4.83 -12.39
C LYS A 559 -28.43 -5.11 -13.48
N ILE A 560 -28.53 -4.30 -14.55
CA ILE A 560 -29.30 -4.67 -15.76
C ILE A 560 -28.47 -5.48 -16.77
N GLY A 561 -27.17 -5.61 -16.53
CA GLY A 561 -26.26 -6.31 -17.42
C GLY A 561 -26.42 -7.83 -17.34
N LYS A 562 -26.01 -8.52 -18.40
CA LYS A 562 -26.05 -9.99 -18.50
C LYS A 562 -25.20 -10.74 -17.47
N HIS A 563 -24.26 -10.04 -16.82
CA HIS A 563 -23.40 -10.60 -15.79
C HIS A 563 -24.08 -10.69 -14.41
N TYR A 564 -25.11 -9.87 -14.17
CA TYR A 564 -25.87 -9.95 -12.93
C TYR A 564 -26.61 -11.29 -12.82
N GLY A 565 -26.60 -11.88 -11.61
CA GLY A 565 -27.17 -13.21 -11.36
C GLY A 565 -26.37 -14.37 -11.96
N LYS A 566 -25.24 -14.13 -12.63
CA LYS A 566 -24.35 -15.19 -13.12
C LYS A 566 -23.33 -15.61 -12.07
N SER A 567 -22.82 -16.83 -12.22
CA SER A 567 -21.74 -17.36 -11.40
C SER A 567 -20.68 -18.04 -12.26
N TYR A 568 -19.46 -18.09 -11.74
CA TYR A 568 -18.32 -18.79 -12.30
C TYR A 568 -17.63 -19.57 -11.18
N ASN A 569 -17.39 -20.87 -11.40
CA ASN A 569 -16.86 -21.79 -10.37
C ASN A 569 -17.59 -21.70 -9.02
N GLY A 570 -18.93 -21.62 -9.07
CA GLY A 570 -19.78 -21.53 -7.88
C GLY A 570 -19.75 -20.18 -7.15
N LYS A 571 -19.02 -19.18 -7.66
CA LYS A 571 -18.97 -17.82 -7.10
C LYS A 571 -19.75 -16.84 -7.97
N PRO A 572 -20.52 -15.91 -7.40
CA PRO A 572 -21.25 -14.93 -8.20
C PRO A 572 -20.28 -14.00 -8.95
N VAL A 573 -20.68 -13.57 -10.16
CA VAL A 573 -19.97 -12.54 -10.91
C VAL A 573 -20.34 -11.18 -10.33
N THR A 574 -19.35 -10.43 -9.87
CA THR A 574 -19.50 -9.10 -9.25
C THR A 574 -18.53 -8.12 -9.90
N CYS A 575 -18.54 -6.86 -9.44
CA CYS A 575 -17.57 -5.85 -9.86
C CYS A 575 -16.13 -6.37 -9.67
N THR A 576 -15.84 -7.00 -8.54
CA THR A 576 -14.50 -7.50 -8.19
C THR A 576 -14.15 -8.82 -8.87
N SER A 577 -15.09 -9.48 -9.58
CA SER A 577 -14.72 -10.59 -10.47
C SER A 577 -13.87 -10.09 -11.65
N CYS A 578 -14.10 -8.85 -12.10
CA CYS A 578 -13.39 -8.25 -13.22
C CYS A 578 -12.38 -7.18 -12.77
N HIS A 579 -12.61 -6.55 -11.62
CA HIS A 579 -11.81 -5.43 -11.11
C HIS A 579 -11.04 -5.78 -9.83
N ASP A 580 -9.88 -5.14 -9.61
CA ASP A 580 -9.06 -5.34 -8.40
C ASP A 580 -8.75 -4.02 -7.69
N PRO A 581 -9.57 -3.60 -6.71
CA PRO A 581 -9.36 -2.32 -6.04
C PRO A 581 -8.01 -2.21 -5.32
N HIS A 582 -7.29 -3.32 -5.11
CA HIS A 582 -5.99 -3.34 -4.42
C HIS A 582 -4.78 -3.21 -5.34
N LYS A 583 -4.93 -3.43 -6.65
CA LYS A 583 -3.78 -3.46 -7.56
C LYS A 583 -3.80 -2.33 -8.55
N ASN A 584 -2.70 -1.58 -8.59
CA ASN A 584 -2.39 -0.76 -9.73
C ASN A 584 -1.77 -1.65 -10.82
N ASN A 585 -2.34 -1.70 -12.02
CA ASN A 585 -1.78 -2.49 -13.10
C ASN A 585 -0.64 -1.69 -13.78
N PRO A 586 0.64 -2.06 -13.56
CA PRO A 586 1.77 -1.36 -14.16
C PRO A 586 1.69 -1.52 -15.69
N GLY A 587 1.72 -0.41 -16.42
CA GLY A 587 1.48 -0.38 -17.87
C GLY A 587 0.19 0.33 -18.28
N ARG A 588 -0.69 0.65 -17.31
CA ARG A 588 -1.80 1.59 -17.57
C ARG A 588 -1.35 3.00 -17.24
N ASN A 589 -0.74 3.66 -18.22
CA ASN A 589 -0.35 5.08 -18.13
C ASN A 589 -1.51 6.06 -17.85
N TYR A 590 -2.76 5.61 -17.65
CA TYR A 590 -3.92 6.50 -17.71
C TYR A 590 -5.05 6.24 -16.71
N GLY A 591 -4.80 5.59 -15.57
CA GLY A 591 -5.78 5.47 -14.46
C GLY A 591 -7.17 4.94 -14.84
N ARG A 592 -7.31 4.33 -16.03
CA ARG A 592 -8.61 4.29 -16.71
C ARG A 592 -9.40 3.02 -16.47
N ARG A 593 -8.78 1.96 -15.95
CA ARG A 593 -9.44 0.69 -15.65
C ARG A 593 -8.63 -0.08 -14.61
N ILE A 594 -9.20 -0.32 -13.44
CA ILE A 594 -8.65 -1.22 -12.41
C ILE A 594 -9.13 -2.65 -12.75
N LEU A 595 -8.72 -3.23 -13.89
CA LEU A 595 -9.13 -4.60 -14.23
C LEU A 595 -8.11 -5.60 -13.67
N LYS A 596 -8.58 -6.78 -13.28
CA LYS A 596 -7.74 -7.93 -12.98
C LYS A 596 -7.00 -8.41 -14.24
N GLY A 597 -5.80 -8.93 -14.04
CA GLY A 597 -4.97 -9.50 -15.09
C GLY A 597 -4.40 -8.48 -16.08
N ASP A 598 -3.71 -9.00 -17.08
CA ASP A 598 -3.09 -8.21 -18.13
C ASP A 598 -4.15 -7.72 -19.11
N TYR A 599 -4.07 -6.44 -19.46
CA TYR A 599 -4.90 -5.87 -20.52
C TYR A 599 -4.05 -5.67 -21.76
N ASN A 600 -4.33 -6.46 -22.79
CA ASN A 600 -3.68 -6.31 -24.06
C ASN A 600 -4.36 -5.15 -24.81
N PHE A 601 -3.72 -3.99 -24.89
CA PHE A 601 -4.24 -2.81 -25.58
C PHE A 601 -4.42 -3.01 -27.09
N THR A 602 -3.66 -3.92 -27.70
CA THR A 602 -3.72 -4.22 -29.14
C THR A 602 -4.96 -5.02 -29.48
N THR A 603 -5.29 -6.02 -28.65
CA THR A 603 -6.45 -6.88 -28.88
C THR A 603 -7.71 -6.42 -28.13
N GLY A 604 -7.53 -5.47 -27.20
CA GLY A 604 -8.56 -5.01 -26.27
C GLY A 604 -8.90 -6.02 -25.17
N VAL A 605 -8.28 -7.20 -25.16
CA VAL A 605 -8.67 -8.31 -24.27
C VAL A 605 -8.01 -8.16 -22.91
N ALA A 606 -8.84 -8.22 -21.86
CA ALA A 606 -8.35 -8.41 -20.50
C ALA A 606 -8.23 -9.92 -20.25
N SER A 607 -7.07 -10.40 -19.79
CA SER A 607 -6.85 -11.83 -19.54
C SER A 607 -7.86 -12.42 -18.55
N ILE A 608 -8.37 -11.59 -17.63
CA ILE A 608 -9.43 -11.99 -16.68
C ILE A 608 -10.70 -12.51 -17.37
N CYS A 609 -11.04 -12.00 -18.56
CA CYS A 609 -12.21 -12.49 -19.30
C CYS A 609 -12.03 -13.94 -19.75
N ASN A 610 -10.79 -14.36 -20.03
CA ASN A 610 -10.49 -15.71 -20.50
C ASN A 610 -10.62 -16.75 -19.39
N GLU A 611 -10.61 -16.36 -18.11
CA GLU A 611 -10.86 -17.29 -17.00
C GLU A 611 -12.28 -17.88 -17.14
N CYS A 612 -13.27 -17.03 -17.43
CA CYS A 612 -14.67 -17.46 -17.60
C CYS A 612 -15.01 -17.85 -19.04
N HIS A 613 -14.29 -17.29 -20.02
CA HIS A 613 -14.59 -17.44 -21.45
C HIS A 613 -13.37 -17.92 -22.25
N PRO A 614 -12.79 -19.09 -21.92
CA PRO A 614 -11.51 -19.56 -22.48
C PRO A 614 -11.51 -19.74 -24.00
N ASN A 615 -12.69 -19.95 -24.60
CA ASN A 615 -12.85 -20.22 -26.03
C ASN A 615 -13.48 -19.06 -26.81
N ALA A 616 -13.82 -17.97 -26.15
CA ALA A 616 -14.73 -17.02 -26.77
C ALA A 616 -14.05 -16.05 -27.74
N GLY A 617 -12.72 -16.06 -27.85
CA GLY A 617 -11.98 -15.21 -28.79
C GLY A 617 -12.40 -13.73 -28.69
N TYR A 618 -12.89 -13.29 -27.52
CA TYR A 618 -13.42 -11.95 -27.32
C TYR A 618 -12.25 -10.97 -27.35
N GLY A 619 -11.81 -10.60 -28.55
CA GLY A 619 -11.34 -9.25 -28.78
C GLY A 619 -12.38 -8.32 -28.20
N VAL A 620 -12.07 -7.56 -27.14
CA VAL A 620 -12.90 -6.40 -26.81
C VAL A 620 -12.61 -5.43 -27.96
N THR A 621 -13.27 -5.65 -29.09
CA THR A 621 -13.14 -4.78 -30.24
C THR A 621 -13.40 -3.38 -29.72
N LYS A 622 -12.42 -2.49 -29.89
CA LYS A 622 -12.65 -1.05 -29.93
C LYS A 622 -13.61 -0.78 -31.10
N LYS A 623 -14.87 -1.21 -30.99
CA LYS A 623 -15.92 -0.82 -31.92
C LYS A 623 -16.23 0.62 -31.55
N GLY A 624 -15.58 1.53 -32.27
CA GLY A 624 -15.88 2.95 -32.24
C GLY A 624 -16.62 3.34 -33.50
N VAL A 625 -17.70 4.12 -33.36
CA VAL A 625 -18.28 4.98 -34.41
C VAL A 625 -18.97 6.23 -33.82
N ALA A 626 -18.42 7.40 -34.10
CA ALA A 626 -18.95 8.76 -33.88
C ALA A 626 -20.40 8.91 -33.34
N GLY A 627 -20.54 9.52 -32.14
CA GLY A 627 -21.83 10.07 -31.68
C GLY A 627 -22.01 10.37 -30.18
N ALA A 628 -21.63 9.50 -29.24
CA ALA A 628 -22.02 9.66 -27.81
C ALA A 628 -20.84 9.95 -26.87
N LEU A 629 -20.77 11.14 -26.29
CA LEU A 629 -19.64 11.62 -25.47
C LEU A 629 -19.27 10.67 -24.32
N ASN A 630 -18.01 10.25 -24.29
CA ASN A 630 -17.35 9.72 -23.11
C ASN A 630 -17.42 10.77 -22.00
N PRO A 631 -18.08 10.47 -20.88
CA PRO A 631 -18.38 11.49 -19.89
C PRO A 631 -17.12 11.93 -19.09
N HIS A 632 -16.01 11.20 -19.24
CA HIS A 632 -14.67 11.59 -18.74
C HIS A 632 -13.74 12.25 -19.77
N THR A 633 -14.02 12.20 -21.09
CA THR A 633 -13.08 12.71 -22.11
C THR A 633 -13.67 13.66 -23.15
N ALA A 634 -14.97 13.99 -23.06
CA ALA A 634 -15.64 14.86 -24.03
C ALA A 634 -15.43 14.43 -25.52
N LYS A 635 -15.10 13.16 -25.76
CA LYS A 635 -14.99 12.56 -27.09
C LYS A 635 -16.04 11.48 -27.26
N PRO A 636 -16.78 11.43 -28.37
CA PRO A 636 -17.81 10.44 -28.56
C PRO A 636 -17.28 9.00 -28.61
N TYR A 637 -17.73 8.14 -27.70
CA TYR A 637 -17.83 6.71 -27.95
C TYR A 637 -18.97 6.46 -28.93
N GLY A 638 -18.64 5.77 -30.01
CA GLY A 638 -19.65 4.99 -30.70
C GLY A 638 -19.86 3.67 -30.05
N VAL A 639 -21.14 3.33 -29.89
CA VAL A 639 -21.73 1.99 -29.79
C VAL A 639 -20.82 0.84 -29.36
N GLY A 640 -21.03 0.45 -28.11
CA GLY A 640 -20.71 -0.86 -27.56
C GLY A 640 -21.67 -1.23 -26.44
N LEU A 641 -22.99 -1.06 -26.67
CA LEU A 641 -23.99 -1.80 -25.90
C LEU A 641 -24.06 -3.19 -26.52
N ASP A 642 -23.26 -4.12 -26.00
CA ASP A 642 -23.50 -5.54 -26.24
C ASP A 642 -24.84 -5.91 -25.62
N THR A 643 -25.93 -5.76 -26.38
CA THR A 643 -27.24 -6.37 -26.14
C THR A 643 -27.72 -6.25 -24.68
N ILE A 644 -27.90 -5.02 -24.18
CA ILE A 644 -28.92 -4.84 -23.14
C ILE A 644 -30.24 -5.28 -23.79
N PRO A 645 -31.07 -6.10 -23.12
CA PRO A 645 -32.35 -6.50 -23.69
C PRO A 645 -33.08 -5.25 -24.15
N THR A 646 -33.36 -5.14 -25.45
CA THR A 646 -34.31 -4.14 -25.99
C THR A 646 -35.75 -4.51 -25.63
N ASP A 647 -35.92 -5.36 -24.62
CA ASP A 647 -37.19 -5.83 -24.17
C ASP A 647 -37.82 -4.71 -23.32
N PRO A 648 -38.86 -4.03 -23.82
CA PRO A 648 -39.55 -2.99 -23.06
C PRO A 648 -40.29 -3.57 -21.84
N THR A 649 -40.30 -4.90 -21.65
CA THR A 649 -40.82 -5.57 -20.45
C THR A 649 -39.75 -5.88 -19.41
N ALA A 650 -38.48 -5.56 -19.66
CA ALA A 650 -37.42 -5.76 -18.68
C ALA A 650 -37.70 -4.94 -17.41
N THR A 651 -37.90 -5.61 -16.28
CA THR A 651 -37.91 -5.00 -14.96
C THR A 651 -36.53 -5.10 -14.33
N TRP A 652 -36.23 -4.24 -13.35
CA TRP A 652 -35.02 -4.46 -12.56
C TRP A 652 -35.11 -5.77 -11.80
N PRO A 653 -33.99 -6.47 -11.53
CA PRO A 653 -34.02 -7.74 -10.80
C PRO A 653 -34.59 -7.68 -9.37
N TRP A 654 -34.80 -6.48 -8.82
CA TRP A 654 -35.34 -6.24 -7.47
C TRP A 654 -36.75 -5.63 -7.48
N GLU A 655 -37.30 -5.37 -8.67
CA GLU A 655 -38.72 -5.03 -8.88
C GLU A 655 -39.49 -6.31 -9.20
#